data_AF-A0A2L2T0Q4-F1
#
_entry.id   AF-A0A2L2T0Q4-F1
#
_cell.length_a   1.000
_cell.length_b   1.000
_cell.length_c   1.000
_cell.angle_alpha   90.00
_cell.angle_beta   90.00
_cell.angle_gamma   90.00
#
_symmetry.space_group_name_H-M   'P 1'
#
loop_
_entity.id
_entity.type
_entity.pdbx_description
1 polymer ?
#
loop_
_entity_poly.entity_id
_entity_poly.type
_entity_poly.pdbx_seq_one_letter_code
_entity_poly.pdbx_strand_id
1 'polypeptide(L)'
;MTAATSKPRDTLALLTGTNTRTLLRVLILFFIAGAAISSRLFSVILDPWFNFRATKYLVANGFYNFWDWFDDRTWHPLGRVTGGTLYPGLMVTSGVIYHALRTLTVPVDIRNICVLLAPAFSGLTAYAAYLLTNEMTTTHSAGLLAAAFMGIAPGYISRSVAGSYDNEAIAIFLLVFTFYLWVKALKRGSMVIGGFCALSYGYMVASWGGYAFITCLLPVHAFTLICMGRYSDRLYLSYTAWYVAGTLASFQIPFVGFLAVKTNEHMPALGVFGLLQVIAFILFVKRVIPGRQITTVVIAAGVVTCMIGLAGLILLTSLGYIAPWGGRFYSLFDTGYAKVHIPIIASVSEHQPTAWPSFFFDMNFLIWLFPAGVYMCFQNLRDEHVFVVVYAMFASYFAGVMVRLILTLTPIVCVAAAIAASQLLDTYMQIKQPDAAEETKNEGSESSKKNKGALRALSKPTVGIYTIMSKVLVVGAMAIYLVMFVTHCTWVTSNAYSSPSVVLASRMPDGSQHIIDDYREAYQWLRQNTEKDDKVMSWWDYGYQIGGMADRPTLVDNNTWNNTHIATVGKAMSSREEVSYPIMRQHEVSYVLVVFGGLIGYSGDDINKFLWMVRIAEGIWPDEVKERNFFTARGEYKVNEEATETMKNSLMYKMSYYNYAGMFPPGRAVDRVRNTAVPSEGPTLDTLEEAFTSENWIIRIYKVKDLDNIDRNHVAAGGFSRGQKKKKALKKRVAVGSRVD
;
A
#
# COMPACT_ATOMS: atom_id res chain seq x y z
N MET A 1 -46.68 -61.76 -11.33
CA MET A 1 -45.68 -61.75 -10.24
C MET A 1 -44.33 -61.33 -10.82
N THR A 2 -43.66 -60.41 -10.12
CA THR A 2 -42.32 -59.81 -10.32
C THR A 2 -42.29 -58.44 -11.01
N ALA A 3 -42.21 -57.43 -10.14
CA ALA A 3 -41.97 -56.03 -10.41
C ALA A 3 -40.48 -55.81 -10.74
N ALA A 4 -40.19 -55.15 -11.85
CA ALA A 4 -38.88 -54.55 -12.10
C ALA A 4 -38.90 -53.10 -11.56
N THR A 5 -38.43 -52.92 -10.34
CA THR A 5 -38.16 -51.61 -9.74
C THR A 5 -36.94 -50.98 -10.42
N SER A 6 -37.18 -50.03 -11.32
CA SER A 6 -36.15 -49.16 -11.88
C SER A 6 -35.52 -48.30 -10.77
N LYS A 7 -34.22 -48.51 -10.53
CA LYS A 7 -33.43 -47.77 -9.52
C LYS A 7 -33.40 -46.26 -9.80
N PRO A 8 -33.50 -45.40 -8.78
CA PRO A 8 -33.26 -43.96 -8.88
C PRO A 8 -31.75 -43.63 -8.88
N ARG A 9 -30.94 -44.37 -9.63
CA ARG A 9 -29.49 -44.15 -9.74
C ARG A 9 -29.06 -43.47 -11.06
N ASP A 10 -29.92 -43.46 -12.07
CA ASP A 10 -29.55 -42.96 -13.40
C ASP A 10 -29.82 -41.45 -13.62
N THR A 11 -30.71 -40.84 -12.85
CA THR A 11 -30.97 -39.38 -12.93
C THR A 11 -29.83 -38.53 -12.35
N LEU A 12 -29.10 -39.06 -11.36
CA LEU A 12 -27.94 -38.38 -10.75
C LEU A 12 -26.65 -38.58 -11.57
N ALA A 13 -26.57 -39.66 -12.36
CA ALA A 13 -25.48 -39.90 -13.30
C ALA A 13 -25.56 -38.96 -14.52
N LEU A 14 -26.75 -38.61 -14.99
CA LEU A 14 -26.93 -37.68 -16.11
C LEU A 14 -26.49 -36.24 -15.78
N LEU A 15 -26.47 -35.86 -14.49
CA LEU A 15 -25.98 -34.56 -13.99
C LEU A 15 -24.45 -34.48 -13.86
N THR A 16 -23.71 -35.57 -14.16
CA THR A 16 -22.24 -35.63 -14.02
C THR A 16 -21.45 -35.33 -15.30
N GLY A 17 -21.99 -34.50 -16.21
CA GLY A 17 -21.24 -34.04 -17.38
C GLY A 17 -20.11 -33.06 -17.02
N THR A 18 -19.02 -33.08 -17.79
CA THR A 18 -17.93 -32.07 -17.69
C THR A 18 -18.47 -30.64 -17.82
N ASN A 19 -19.59 -30.46 -18.55
CA ASN A 19 -20.29 -29.19 -18.70
C ASN A 19 -21.00 -28.73 -17.43
N THR A 20 -21.65 -29.61 -16.65
CA THR A 20 -22.29 -29.21 -15.38
C THR A 20 -21.26 -28.87 -14.31
N ARG A 21 -20.12 -29.58 -14.26
CA ARG A 21 -19.00 -29.21 -13.37
C ARG A 21 -18.40 -27.86 -13.74
N THR A 22 -18.28 -27.56 -15.04
CA THR A 22 -17.80 -26.25 -15.50
C THR A 22 -18.81 -25.14 -15.20
N LEU A 23 -20.10 -25.37 -15.45
CA LEU A 23 -21.18 -24.43 -15.11
C LEU A 23 -21.21 -24.13 -13.61
N LEU A 24 -21.10 -25.16 -12.75
CA LEU A 24 -21.05 -25.00 -11.31
C LEU A 24 -19.84 -24.14 -10.87
N ARG A 25 -18.67 -24.34 -11.48
CA ARG A 25 -17.47 -23.52 -11.19
C ARG A 25 -17.70 -22.06 -11.54
N VAL A 26 -18.29 -21.79 -12.71
CA VAL A 26 -18.59 -20.42 -13.15
C VAL A 26 -19.59 -19.76 -12.20
N LEU A 27 -20.64 -20.48 -11.80
CA LEU A 27 -21.62 -19.98 -10.83
C LEU A 27 -20.97 -19.68 -9.47
N ILE A 28 -20.12 -20.58 -8.95
CA ILE A 28 -19.39 -20.37 -7.70
C ILE A 28 -18.49 -19.13 -7.79
N LEU A 29 -17.73 -18.98 -8.88
CA LEU A 29 -16.88 -17.81 -9.09
C LEU A 29 -17.69 -16.52 -9.19
N PHE A 30 -18.87 -16.56 -9.82
CA PHE A 30 -19.79 -15.43 -9.87
C PHE A 30 -20.31 -15.05 -8.48
N PHE A 31 -20.71 -16.03 -7.65
CA PHE A 31 -21.11 -15.77 -6.27
C PHE A 31 -19.94 -15.27 -5.40
N ILE A 32 -18.72 -15.76 -5.61
CA ILE A 32 -17.51 -15.26 -4.93
C ILE A 32 -17.25 -13.80 -5.32
N ALA A 33 -17.34 -13.47 -6.61
CA ALA A 33 -17.19 -12.10 -7.07
C ALA A 33 -18.29 -11.19 -6.50
N GLY A 34 -19.54 -11.65 -6.48
CA GLY A 34 -20.65 -10.95 -5.85
C GLY A 34 -20.43 -10.73 -4.35
N ALA A 35 -19.95 -11.74 -3.62
CA ALA A 35 -19.64 -11.64 -2.20
C ALA A 35 -18.46 -10.67 -1.94
N ALA A 36 -17.42 -10.71 -2.78
CA ALA A 36 -16.27 -9.80 -2.70
C ALA A 36 -16.66 -8.34 -2.94
N ILE A 37 -17.59 -8.09 -3.86
CA ILE A 37 -18.12 -6.74 -4.13
C ILE A 37 -18.99 -6.28 -2.96
N SER A 38 -19.95 -7.10 -2.53
CA SER A 38 -20.90 -6.78 -1.46
C SER A 38 -20.20 -6.51 -0.12
N SER A 39 -19.14 -7.26 0.21
CA SER A 39 -18.38 -7.04 1.44
C SER A 39 -17.64 -5.70 1.47
N ARG A 40 -17.44 -5.04 0.33
CA ARG A 40 -16.71 -3.77 0.22
C ARG A 40 -17.62 -2.55 0.15
N LEU A 41 -18.94 -2.72 0.13
CA LEU A 41 -19.93 -1.64 0.04
C LEU A 41 -20.30 -0.99 1.38
N PHE A 42 -19.73 -1.44 2.51
CA PHE A 42 -20.12 -0.96 3.85
C PHE A 42 -19.69 0.48 4.17
N SER A 43 -18.69 1.03 3.50
CA SER A 43 -18.32 2.45 3.57
C SER A 43 -18.19 2.99 2.16
N VAL A 44 -18.81 4.12 1.86
CA VAL A 44 -18.78 4.75 0.54
C VAL A 44 -18.39 6.20 0.71
N ILE A 45 -17.11 6.47 0.99
CA ILE A 45 -16.55 7.83 0.97
C ILE A 45 -15.22 7.82 0.22
N LEU A 46 -15.02 8.84 -0.62
CA LEU A 46 -13.85 8.95 -1.47
C LEU A 46 -12.69 9.57 -0.69
N ASP A 47 -11.70 8.75 -0.33
CA ASP A 47 -10.51 9.18 0.42
C ASP A 47 -9.36 9.68 -0.50
N PRO A 48 -9.07 9.09 -1.67
CA PRO A 48 -7.98 9.55 -2.54
C PRO A 48 -8.37 10.70 -3.49
N TRP A 49 -8.34 11.94 -2.97
CA TRP A 49 -8.73 13.14 -3.72
C TRP A 49 -7.84 13.49 -4.91
N PHE A 50 -6.52 13.26 -4.81
CA PHE A 50 -5.60 13.54 -5.91
C PHE A 50 -5.89 12.66 -7.13
N ASN A 51 -6.03 11.35 -6.93
CA ASN A 51 -6.32 10.42 -8.02
C ASN A 51 -7.66 10.76 -8.68
N PHE A 52 -8.69 11.09 -7.89
CA PHE A 52 -9.98 11.52 -8.42
C PHE A 52 -9.89 12.82 -9.23
N ARG A 53 -9.17 13.83 -8.72
CA ARG A 53 -8.94 15.10 -9.43
C ARG A 53 -8.20 14.88 -10.76
N ALA A 54 -7.17 14.03 -10.73
CA ALA A 54 -6.40 13.64 -11.92
C ALA A 54 -7.28 12.92 -12.96
N THR A 55 -8.12 11.97 -12.54
CA THR A 55 -9.07 11.28 -13.42
C THR A 55 -10.12 12.24 -14.00
N LYS A 56 -10.63 13.17 -13.19
CA LYS A 56 -11.56 14.22 -13.67
C LYS A 56 -10.91 15.10 -14.73
N TYR A 57 -9.63 15.47 -14.54
CA TYR A 57 -8.87 16.23 -15.53
C TYR A 57 -8.66 15.43 -16.83
N LEU A 58 -8.31 14.14 -16.73
CA LEU A 58 -8.13 13.26 -17.89
C LEU A 58 -9.40 13.14 -18.74
N VAL A 59 -10.56 12.98 -18.09
CA VAL A 59 -11.86 12.88 -18.78
C VAL A 59 -12.28 14.21 -19.41
N ALA A 60 -11.97 15.34 -18.77
CA ALA A 60 -12.36 16.66 -19.26
C ALA A 60 -11.47 17.18 -20.40
N ASN A 61 -10.15 16.98 -20.31
CA ASN A 61 -9.17 17.60 -21.20
C ASN A 61 -8.53 16.63 -22.20
N GLY A 62 -8.76 15.32 -22.06
CA GLY A 62 -8.19 14.28 -22.91
C GLY A 62 -6.81 13.81 -22.47
N PHE A 63 -6.31 12.76 -23.14
CA PHE A 63 -5.09 12.05 -22.74
C PHE A 63 -3.81 12.86 -22.93
N TYR A 64 -3.65 13.55 -24.07
CA TYR A 64 -2.42 14.33 -24.35
C TYR A 64 -2.24 15.48 -23.36
N ASN A 65 -3.31 16.25 -23.09
CA ASN A 65 -3.27 17.32 -22.11
C ASN A 65 -3.04 16.81 -20.68
N PHE A 66 -3.46 15.58 -20.37
CA PHE A 66 -3.17 14.92 -19.10
C PHE A 66 -1.70 14.49 -19.00
N TRP A 67 -1.13 14.00 -20.10
CA TRP A 67 0.27 13.59 -20.18
C TRP A 67 1.23 14.76 -19.97
N ASP A 68 0.89 15.94 -20.49
CA ASP A 68 1.66 17.18 -20.34
C ASP A 68 1.12 18.09 -19.22
N TRP A 69 0.31 17.56 -18.29
CA TRP A 69 -0.34 18.36 -17.26
C TRP A 69 0.66 18.91 -16.23
N PHE A 70 0.75 20.24 -16.17
CA PHE A 70 1.35 20.97 -15.06
C PHE A 70 0.26 21.51 -14.13
N ASP A 71 0.28 21.09 -12.86
CA ASP A 71 -0.62 21.57 -11.83
C ASP A 71 0.03 22.75 -11.08
N ASP A 72 -0.45 23.95 -11.37
CA ASP A 72 -0.05 25.20 -10.72
C ASP A 72 -0.73 25.41 -9.35
N ARG A 73 -1.77 24.62 -9.05
CA ARG A 73 -2.52 24.71 -7.78
C ARG A 73 -1.92 23.89 -6.65
N THR A 74 -0.88 23.09 -6.89
CA THR A 74 -0.20 22.33 -5.83
C THR A 74 1.27 22.73 -5.74
N TRP A 75 1.85 22.65 -4.55
CA TRP A 75 3.24 23.05 -4.29
C TRP A 75 3.55 24.50 -4.66
N HIS A 76 2.70 25.46 -4.31
CA HIS A 76 3.04 26.87 -4.52
C HIS A 76 4.32 27.25 -3.74
N PRO A 77 5.32 27.92 -4.34
CA PRO A 77 5.36 28.54 -5.69
C PRO A 77 5.94 27.66 -6.82
N LEU A 78 6.33 26.41 -6.54
CA LEU A 78 7.02 25.52 -7.48
C LEU A 78 6.10 24.96 -8.58
N GLY A 79 4.85 24.63 -8.22
CA GLY A 79 3.98 23.82 -9.07
C GLY A 79 4.40 22.34 -9.12
N ARG A 80 3.55 21.49 -9.72
CA ARG A 80 3.83 20.06 -9.91
C ARG A 80 3.64 19.64 -11.36
N VAL A 81 4.67 19.07 -11.97
CA VAL A 81 4.57 18.40 -13.28
C VAL A 81 3.89 17.05 -13.08
N THR A 82 2.57 17.03 -13.17
CA THR A 82 1.77 15.88 -12.76
C THR A 82 1.98 14.68 -13.68
N GLY A 83 1.98 14.88 -15.01
CA GLY A 83 2.15 13.77 -15.97
C GLY A 83 3.47 13.00 -15.84
N GLY A 84 4.55 13.66 -15.38
CA GLY A 84 5.85 13.04 -15.11
C GLY A 84 6.01 12.50 -13.68
N THR A 85 5.11 12.85 -12.75
CA THR A 85 5.24 12.54 -11.31
C THR A 85 4.15 11.62 -10.77
N LEU A 86 3.33 11.01 -11.63
CA LEU A 86 2.30 10.05 -11.25
C LEU A 86 2.37 8.75 -12.07
N TYR A 87 1.69 7.72 -11.55
CA TYR A 87 1.44 6.46 -12.24
C TYR A 87 0.07 6.54 -12.95
N PRO A 88 0.01 6.58 -14.31
CA PRO A 88 -1.22 6.91 -15.03
C PRO A 88 -2.23 5.75 -15.11
N GLY A 89 -1.84 4.53 -14.74
CA GLY A 89 -2.60 3.31 -14.98
C GLY A 89 -4.00 3.32 -14.36
N LEU A 90 -4.14 3.84 -13.12
CA LEU A 90 -5.42 3.95 -12.44
C LEU A 90 -6.38 4.91 -13.17
N MET A 91 -5.90 6.11 -13.48
CA MET A 91 -6.70 7.17 -14.10
C MET A 91 -7.13 6.79 -15.52
N VAL A 92 -6.21 6.23 -16.31
CA VAL A 92 -6.49 5.77 -17.69
C VAL A 92 -7.53 4.66 -17.67
N THR A 93 -7.44 3.71 -16.74
CA THR A 93 -8.40 2.61 -16.64
C THR A 93 -9.80 3.11 -16.33
N SER A 94 -9.94 4.03 -15.37
CA SER A 94 -11.24 4.66 -15.08
C SER A 94 -11.75 5.51 -16.24
N GLY A 95 -10.87 6.23 -16.95
CA GLY A 95 -11.24 7.00 -18.14
C GLY A 95 -11.74 6.12 -19.28
N VAL A 96 -11.07 4.99 -19.56
CA VAL A 96 -11.49 4.01 -20.56
C VAL A 96 -12.85 3.40 -20.20
N ILE A 97 -13.06 3.03 -18.94
CA ILE A 97 -14.36 2.53 -18.46
C ILE A 97 -15.45 3.59 -18.62
N TYR A 98 -15.15 4.85 -18.30
CA TYR A 98 -16.08 5.97 -18.47
C TYR A 98 -16.49 6.16 -19.93
N HIS A 99 -15.53 6.19 -20.85
CA HIS A 99 -15.83 6.31 -22.27
C HIS A 99 -16.57 5.09 -22.81
N ALA A 100 -16.19 3.87 -22.41
CA ALA A 100 -16.87 2.64 -22.80
C ALA A 100 -18.35 2.64 -22.35
N LEU A 101 -18.64 2.98 -21.08
CA LEU A 101 -20.01 3.06 -20.58
C LEU A 101 -20.83 4.13 -21.31
N ARG A 102 -20.22 5.27 -21.65
CA ARG A 102 -20.87 6.34 -22.41
C ARG A 102 -21.14 5.94 -23.86
N THR A 103 -20.25 5.18 -24.50
CA THR A 103 -20.50 4.59 -25.82
C THR A 103 -21.63 3.56 -25.80
N LEU A 104 -21.81 2.87 -24.67
CA LEU A 104 -22.93 1.96 -24.42
C LEU A 104 -24.21 2.68 -23.97
N THR A 105 -24.27 4.01 -24.05
CA THR A 105 -25.42 4.86 -23.66
C THR A 105 -25.84 4.75 -22.19
N VAL A 106 -24.93 4.34 -21.29
CA VAL A 106 -25.18 4.34 -19.84
C VAL A 106 -24.49 5.55 -19.21
N PRO A 107 -25.21 6.65 -18.91
CA PRO A 107 -24.61 7.86 -18.35
C PRO A 107 -24.30 7.68 -16.87
N VAL A 108 -23.09 7.21 -16.55
CA VAL A 108 -22.58 7.10 -15.18
C VAL A 108 -21.61 8.26 -14.91
N ASP A 109 -21.77 8.94 -13.77
CA ASP A 109 -20.84 9.97 -13.32
C ASP A 109 -19.45 9.36 -13.00
N ILE A 110 -18.38 10.10 -13.31
CA ILE A 110 -17.00 9.64 -13.12
C ILE A 110 -16.71 9.30 -11.66
N ARG A 111 -17.32 10.04 -10.73
CA ARG A 111 -17.24 9.78 -9.29
C ARG A 111 -17.71 8.37 -8.92
N ASN A 112 -18.83 7.92 -9.47
CA ASN A 112 -19.37 6.58 -9.17
C ASN A 112 -18.46 5.48 -9.72
N ILE A 113 -17.83 5.71 -10.88
CA ILE A 113 -16.85 4.79 -11.45
C ILE A 113 -15.62 4.71 -10.55
N CYS A 114 -15.06 5.84 -10.10
CA CYS A 114 -13.92 5.86 -9.20
C CYS A 114 -14.22 5.16 -7.86
N VAL A 115 -15.43 5.34 -7.31
CA VAL A 115 -15.87 4.70 -6.06
C VAL A 115 -16.01 3.18 -6.21
N LEU A 116 -16.57 2.69 -7.32
CA LEU A 116 -16.88 1.27 -7.53
C LEU A 116 -15.77 0.49 -8.23
N LEU A 117 -14.67 1.15 -8.62
CA LEU A 117 -13.55 0.51 -9.29
C LEU A 117 -12.90 -0.56 -8.41
N ALA A 118 -12.59 -0.24 -7.14
CA ALA A 118 -11.88 -1.15 -6.25
C ALA A 118 -12.67 -2.46 -5.98
N PRO A 119 -13.99 -2.42 -5.68
CA PRO A 119 -14.81 -3.62 -5.62
C PRO A 119 -14.81 -4.44 -6.92
N ALA A 120 -14.93 -3.78 -8.09
CA ALA A 120 -14.94 -4.48 -9.37
C ALA A 120 -13.61 -5.23 -9.63
N PHE A 121 -12.48 -4.58 -9.36
CA PHE A 121 -11.16 -5.20 -9.48
C PHE A 121 -10.91 -6.27 -8.43
N SER A 122 -11.53 -6.20 -7.24
CA SER A 122 -11.45 -7.28 -6.25
C SER A 122 -12.03 -8.61 -6.77
N GLY A 123 -13.17 -8.56 -7.47
CA GLY A 123 -13.73 -9.74 -8.14
C GLY A 123 -12.78 -10.33 -9.18
N LEU A 124 -12.09 -9.46 -9.94
CA LEU A 124 -11.05 -9.88 -10.89
C LEU A 124 -9.82 -10.46 -10.19
N THR A 125 -9.43 -9.94 -9.02
CA THR A 125 -8.35 -10.48 -8.19
C THR A 125 -8.69 -11.89 -7.70
N ALA A 126 -9.93 -12.13 -7.25
CA ALA A 126 -10.37 -13.47 -6.85
C ALA A 126 -10.29 -14.47 -8.03
N TYR A 127 -10.64 -14.02 -9.25
CA TYR A 127 -10.48 -14.81 -10.46
C TYR A 127 -9.00 -15.05 -10.82
N ALA A 128 -8.13 -14.05 -10.68
CA ALA A 128 -6.69 -14.21 -10.89
C ALA A 128 -6.07 -15.22 -9.89
N ALA A 129 -6.51 -15.18 -8.62
CA ALA A 129 -6.09 -16.13 -7.59
C ALA A 129 -6.54 -17.57 -7.90
N TYR A 130 -7.77 -17.75 -8.42
CA TYR A 130 -8.25 -19.03 -8.94
C TYR A 130 -7.32 -19.58 -10.03
N LEU A 131 -6.98 -18.75 -11.03
CA LEU A 131 -6.12 -19.14 -12.15
C LEU A 131 -4.70 -19.50 -11.69
N LEU A 132 -4.12 -18.68 -10.80
CA LEU A 132 -2.79 -18.91 -10.24
C LEU A 132 -2.72 -20.25 -9.50
N THR A 133 -3.71 -20.52 -8.65
CA THR A 133 -3.74 -21.73 -7.81
C THR A 133 -3.96 -23.00 -8.65
N ASN A 134 -4.80 -22.93 -9.68
CA ASN A 134 -5.01 -24.06 -10.60
C ASN A 134 -3.77 -24.44 -11.40
N GLU A 135 -2.81 -23.52 -11.60
CA GLU A 135 -1.54 -23.86 -12.22
C GLU A 135 -0.59 -24.58 -11.25
N MET A 136 -0.81 -24.44 -9.94
CA MET A 136 0.00 -25.06 -8.89
C MET A 136 -0.50 -26.45 -8.49
N THR A 137 -1.82 -26.65 -8.46
CA THR A 137 -2.44 -27.92 -8.06
C THR A 137 -3.07 -28.64 -9.23
N THR A 138 -3.13 -29.97 -9.15
CA THR A 138 -3.86 -30.79 -10.13
C THR A 138 -5.38 -30.67 -9.96
N THR A 139 -5.84 -30.32 -8.77
CA THR A 139 -7.26 -30.22 -8.43
C THR A 139 -7.76 -28.78 -8.55
N HIS A 140 -8.92 -28.60 -9.19
CA HIS A 140 -9.58 -27.30 -9.33
C HIS A 140 -10.30 -26.82 -8.06
N SER A 141 -10.44 -27.66 -7.04
CA SER A 141 -11.05 -27.32 -5.74
C SER A 141 -10.20 -26.32 -4.97
N ALA A 142 -8.88 -26.52 -4.92
CA ALA A 142 -7.93 -25.59 -4.30
C ALA A 142 -8.04 -24.18 -4.88
N GLY A 143 -8.22 -24.06 -6.20
CA GLY A 143 -8.43 -22.76 -6.84
C GLY A 143 -9.71 -22.06 -6.40
N LEU A 144 -10.83 -22.79 -6.27
CA LEU A 144 -12.09 -22.20 -5.81
C LEU A 144 -11.97 -21.71 -4.36
N LEU A 145 -11.28 -22.48 -3.51
CA LEU A 145 -11.04 -22.11 -2.12
C LEU A 145 -10.12 -20.88 -2.01
N ALA A 146 -9.07 -20.80 -2.83
CA ALA A 146 -8.20 -19.63 -2.90
C ALA A 146 -8.94 -18.38 -3.34
N ALA A 147 -9.84 -18.50 -4.32
CA ALA A 147 -10.69 -17.39 -4.78
C ALA A 147 -11.64 -16.93 -3.66
N ALA A 148 -12.25 -17.86 -2.94
CA ALA A 148 -13.12 -17.54 -1.80
C ALA A 148 -12.36 -16.81 -0.70
N PHE A 149 -11.17 -17.29 -0.32
CA PHE A 149 -10.32 -16.62 0.69
C PHE A 149 -9.90 -15.22 0.23
N MET A 150 -9.41 -15.07 -1.00
CA MET A 150 -9.01 -13.78 -1.54
C MET A 150 -10.17 -12.77 -1.60
N GLY A 151 -11.37 -13.25 -1.94
CA GLY A 151 -12.56 -12.40 -2.06
C GLY A 151 -12.96 -11.72 -0.75
N ILE A 152 -12.76 -12.38 0.40
CA ILE A 152 -13.21 -11.87 1.71
C ILE A 152 -12.08 -11.56 2.71
N ALA A 153 -10.81 -11.75 2.34
CA ALA A 153 -9.68 -11.54 3.24
C ALA A 153 -9.57 -10.07 3.70
N PRO A 154 -9.59 -9.79 5.03
CA PRO A 154 -9.53 -8.42 5.57
C PRO A 154 -8.26 -7.66 5.18
N GLY A 155 -7.12 -8.36 5.13
CA GLY A 155 -5.84 -7.75 4.72
C GLY A 155 -5.87 -7.14 3.31
N TYR A 156 -6.68 -7.68 2.39
CA TYR A 156 -6.90 -7.06 1.08
C TYR A 156 -8.06 -6.04 1.10
N ILE A 157 -9.12 -6.30 1.87
CA ILE A 157 -10.27 -5.40 1.99
C ILE A 157 -9.86 -4.03 2.53
N SER A 158 -8.94 -3.97 3.50
CA SER A 158 -8.48 -2.72 4.15
C SER A 158 -8.11 -1.60 3.17
N ARG A 159 -7.64 -1.95 1.96
CA ARG A 159 -7.25 -1.00 0.91
C ARG A 159 -8.03 -1.15 -0.40
N SER A 160 -9.12 -1.93 -0.39
CA SER A 160 -9.99 -2.14 -1.55
C SER A 160 -11.48 -1.90 -1.27
N VAL A 161 -11.81 -1.23 -0.16
CA VAL A 161 -13.19 -0.79 0.16
C VAL A 161 -13.73 0.15 -0.92
N ALA A 162 -15.05 0.14 -1.14
CA ALA A 162 -15.69 1.11 -2.03
C ALA A 162 -15.36 2.55 -1.59
N GLY A 163 -15.02 3.41 -2.55
CA GLY A 163 -14.56 4.79 -2.26
C GLY A 163 -13.05 4.92 -2.05
N SER A 164 -12.33 3.84 -1.73
CA SER A 164 -10.87 3.85 -1.71
C SER A 164 -10.30 3.76 -3.13
N TYR A 165 -10.24 4.91 -3.82
CA TYR A 165 -9.70 5.05 -5.18
C TYR A 165 -8.16 5.18 -5.18
N ASP A 166 -7.47 4.23 -4.56
CA ASP A 166 -6.01 4.19 -4.51
C ASP A 166 -5.44 3.21 -5.55
N ASN A 167 -4.16 3.39 -5.89
CA ASN A 167 -3.44 2.62 -6.92
C ASN A 167 -3.42 1.11 -6.61
N GLU A 168 -3.46 0.77 -5.32
CA GLU A 168 -3.42 -0.60 -4.80
C GLU A 168 -4.65 -1.43 -5.21
N ALA A 169 -5.77 -0.78 -5.50
CA ALA A 169 -7.01 -1.43 -5.95
C ALA A 169 -6.80 -2.24 -7.24
N ILE A 170 -6.08 -1.67 -8.21
CA ILE A 170 -5.70 -2.35 -9.46
C ILE A 170 -4.41 -3.16 -9.29
N ALA A 171 -3.46 -2.65 -8.51
CA ALA A 171 -2.12 -3.24 -8.40
C ALA A 171 -2.14 -4.71 -7.96
N ILE A 172 -2.99 -5.09 -7.00
CA ILE A 172 -3.03 -6.47 -6.51
C ILE A 172 -3.61 -7.43 -7.54
N PHE A 173 -4.60 -7.00 -8.32
CA PHE A 173 -5.09 -7.77 -9.46
C PHE A 173 -3.94 -8.03 -10.45
N LEU A 174 -3.20 -6.99 -10.83
CA LEU A 174 -2.10 -7.09 -11.79
C LEU A 174 -0.91 -7.90 -11.26
N LEU A 175 -0.63 -7.81 -9.96
CA LEU A 175 0.42 -8.58 -9.31
C LEU A 175 0.11 -10.09 -9.42
N VAL A 176 -1.09 -10.50 -8.99
CA VAL A 176 -1.51 -11.91 -9.03
C VAL A 176 -1.63 -12.41 -10.47
N PHE A 177 -2.15 -11.57 -11.38
CA PHE A 177 -2.28 -11.92 -12.79
C PHE A 177 -0.93 -12.06 -13.50
N THR A 178 0.04 -11.18 -13.19
CA THR A 178 1.41 -11.27 -13.70
C THR A 178 2.09 -12.54 -13.20
N PHE A 179 1.91 -12.90 -11.94
CA PHE A 179 2.44 -14.17 -11.39
C PHE A 179 1.79 -15.40 -12.02
N TYR A 180 0.50 -15.35 -12.32
CA TYR A 180 -0.18 -16.41 -13.07
C TYR A 180 0.44 -16.58 -14.47
N LEU A 181 0.61 -15.49 -15.22
CA LEU A 181 1.20 -15.53 -16.55
C LEU A 181 2.66 -16.01 -16.51
N TRP A 182 3.43 -15.60 -15.50
CA TRP A 182 4.80 -16.05 -15.29
C TRP A 182 4.89 -17.57 -15.09
N VAL A 183 4.12 -18.12 -14.15
CA VAL A 183 4.07 -19.57 -13.88
C VAL A 183 3.61 -20.34 -15.12
N LYS A 184 2.60 -19.83 -15.83
CA LYS A 184 2.10 -20.45 -17.06
C LYS A 184 3.12 -20.41 -18.20
N ALA A 185 3.86 -19.31 -18.33
CA ALA A 185 4.94 -19.16 -19.31
C ALA A 185 6.03 -20.22 -19.05
N LEU A 186 6.46 -20.39 -17.79
CA LEU A 186 7.45 -21.40 -17.41
C LEU A 186 7.00 -22.83 -17.71
N LYS A 187 5.75 -23.18 -17.38
CA LYS A 187 5.21 -24.52 -17.62
C LYS A 187 5.14 -24.86 -19.11
N ARG A 188 4.64 -23.92 -19.93
CA ARG A 188 4.46 -24.14 -21.38
C ARG A 188 5.72 -23.87 -22.20
N GLY A 189 6.66 -23.06 -21.71
CA GLY A 189 7.84 -22.60 -22.45
C GLY A 189 7.50 -21.74 -23.68
N SER A 190 6.41 -20.97 -23.61
CA SER A 190 5.93 -20.18 -24.76
C SER A 190 6.33 -18.71 -24.66
N MET A 191 7.01 -18.22 -25.70
CA MET A 191 7.39 -16.81 -25.83
C MET A 191 6.18 -15.87 -25.87
N VAL A 192 5.06 -16.29 -26.46
CA VAL A 192 3.82 -15.49 -26.54
C VAL A 192 3.25 -15.24 -25.14
N ILE A 193 3.23 -16.27 -24.28
CA ILE A 193 2.75 -16.12 -22.90
C ILE A 193 3.73 -15.27 -22.09
N GLY A 194 5.05 -15.39 -22.33
CA GLY A 194 6.06 -14.50 -21.78
C GLY A 194 5.85 -13.03 -22.22
N GLY A 195 5.47 -12.79 -23.47
CA GLY A 195 5.10 -11.47 -23.97
C GLY A 195 3.85 -10.89 -23.30
N PHE A 196 2.80 -11.70 -23.13
CA PHE A 196 1.62 -11.28 -22.34
C PHE A 196 1.98 -11.00 -20.88
N CYS A 197 2.88 -11.79 -20.28
CA CYS A 197 3.41 -11.54 -18.95
C CYS A 197 4.14 -10.19 -18.88
N ALA A 198 4.93 -9.85 -19.90
CA ALA A 198 5.61 -8.55 -20.02
C ALA A 198 4.64 -7.38 -20.16
N LEU A 199 3.57 -7.54 -20.95
CA LEU A 199 2.52 -6.51 -21.07
C LEU A 199 1.76 -6.29 -19.75
N SER A 200 1.41 -7.37 -19.06
CA SER A 200 0.82 -7.31 -17.71
C SER A 200 1.75 -6.62 -16.72
N TYR A 201 3.05 -6.92 -16.78
CA TYR A 201 4.07 -6.22 -16.00
C TYR A 201 4.16 -4.74 -16.36
N GLY A 202 4.18 -4.37 -17.65
CA GLY A 202 4.17 -2.96 -18.08
C GLY A 202 2.93 -2.20 -17.56
N TYR A 203 1.76 -2.83 -17.57
CA TYR A 203 0.55 -2.25 -16.99
C TYR A 203 0.64 -2.11 -15.46
N MET A 204 1.31 -3.05 -14.78
CA MET A 204 1.62 -2.94 -13.36
C MET A 204 2.56 -1.78 -13.07
N VAL A 205 3.63 -1.60 -13.85
CA VAL A 205 4.54 -0.45 -13.75
C VAL A 205 3.78 0.86 -13.93
N ALA A 206 2.80 0.90 -14.85
CA ALA A 206 1.98 2.09 -15.07
C ALA A 206 1.01 2.38 -13.91
N SER A 207 0.68 1.38 -13.09
CA SER A 207 -0.35 1.49 -12.06
C SER A 207 0.21 1.70 -10.65
N TRP A 208 1.32 1.05 -10.29
CA TRP A 208 1.83 1.08 -8.91
C TRP A 208 3.34 0.86 -8.82
N GLY A 209 3.99 1.64 -7.94
CA GLY A 209 5.45 1.61 -7.71
C GLY A 209 5.99 0.28 -7.15
N GLY A 210 5.14 -0.58 -6.60
CA GLY A 210 5.59 -1.92 -6.18
C GLY A 210 5.81 -2.89 -7.35
N TYR A 211 5.81 -2.43 -8.60
CA TYR A 211 6.40 -3.18 -9.71
C TYR A 211 7.85 -3.61 -9.41
N ALA A 212 8.58 -2.83 -8.60
CA ALA A 212 9.91 -3.15 -8.06
C ALA A 212 9.95 -4.55 -7.40
N PHE A 213 8.89 -4.92 -6.69
CA PHE A 213 8.77 -6.25 -6.08
C PHE A 213 8.78 -7.37 -7.12
N ILE A 214 8.07 -7.21 -8.24
CA ILE A 214 8.02 -8.20 -9.33
C ILE A 214 9.40 -8.32 -10.01
N THR A 215 10.02 -7.19 -10.34
CA THR A 215 11.35 -7.17 -10.98
C THR A 215 12.46 -7.70 -10.08
N CYS A 216 12.30 -7.76 -8.77
CA CYS A 216 13.24 -8.44 -7.88
C CYS A 216 12.89 -9.92 -7.69
N LEU A 217 11.60 -10.25 -7.54
CA LEU A 217 11.15 -11.61 -7.23
C LEU A 217 11.36 -12.60 -8.39
N LEU A 218 11.03 -12.20 -9.62
CA LEU A 218 11.15 -13.08 -10.80
C LEU A 218 12.61 -13.49 -11.07
N PRO A 219 13.60 -12.58 -11.04
CA PRO A 219 15.01 -12.95 -11.12
C PRO A 219 15.47 -13.83 -9.97
N VAL A 220 15.04 -13.57 -8.73
CA VAL A 220 15.41 -14.42 -7.58
C VAL A 220 14.85 -15.84 -7.74
N HIS A 221 13.63 -15.98 -8.26
CA HIS A 221 13.05 -17.28 -8.59
C HIS A 221 13.87 -18.00 -9.68
N ALA A 222 14.18 -17.32 -10.79
CA ALA A 222 15.01 -17.87 -11.85
C ALA A 222 16.41 -18.27 -11.36
N PHE A 223 17.03 -17.43 -10.53
CA PHE A 223 18.32 -17.71 -9.90
C PHE A 223 18.26 -18.93 -8.97
N THR A 224 17.20 -19.05 -8.18
CA THR A 224 16.99 -20.22 -7.30
C THR A 224 16.86 -21.50 -8.12
N LEU A 225 16.14 -21.48 -9.25
CA LEU A 225 16.06 -22.62 -10.16
C LEU A 225 17.43 -23.01 -10.75
N ILE A 226 18.26 -22.02 -11.09
CA ILE A 226 19.64 -22.25 -11.55
C ILE A 226 20.49 -22.90 -10.46
N CYS A 227 20.43 -22.38 -9.22
CA CYS A 227 21.16 -22.93 -8.07
C CYS A 227 20.74 -24.36 -7.73
N MET A 228 19.47 -24.71 -7.94
CA MET A 228 18.96 -26.08 -7.80
C MET A 228 19.38 -27.03 -8.95
N GLY A 229 20.12 -26.53 -9.95
CA GLY A 229 20.52 -27.29 -11.13
C GLY A 229 19.38 -27.53 -12.12
N ARG A 230 18.24 -26.85 -11.97
CA ARG A 230 17.02 -27.02 -12.79
C ARG A 230 16.94 -26.01 -13.93
N TYR A 231 18.05 -25.82 -14.64
CA TYR A 231 18.03 -25.00 -15.84
C TYR A 231 17.26 -25.72 -16.96
N SER A 232 16.37 -24.99 -17.62
CA SER A 232 15.60 -25.48 -18.76
C SER A 232 15.55 -24.42 -19.86
N ASP A 233 15.50 -24.86 -21.12
CA ASP A 233 15.30 -23.98 -22.28
C ASP A 233 13.97 -23.19 -22.13
N ARG A 234 12.98 -23.74 -21.41
CA ARG A 234 11.71 -23.06 -21.08
C ARG A 234 11.90 -21.85 -20.16
N LEU A 235 12.77 -21.98 -19.15
CA LEU A 235 13.12 -20.90 -18.23
C LEU A 235 13.82 -19.77 -18.99
N TYR A 236 14.79 -20.14 -19.84
CA TYR A 236 15.52 -19.19 -20.67
C TYR A 236 14.61 -18.38 -21.60
N LEU A 237 13.72 -19.06 -22.35
CA LEU A 237 12.78 -18.41 -23.26
C LEU A 237 11.80 -17.49 -22.51
N SER A 238 11.22 -17.98 -21.41
CA SER A 238 10.22 -17.22 -20.64
C SER A 238 10.83 -15.99 -19.98
N TYR A 239 12.00 -16.14 -19.36
CA TYR A 239 12.70 -15.03 -18.68
C TYR A 239 13.21 -13.99 -19.67
N THR A 240 13.82 -14.41 -20.78
CA THR A 240 14.34 -13.49 -21.80
C THR A 240 13.22 -12.68 -22.45
N ALA A 241 12.11 -13.33 -22.81
CA ALA A 241 10.95 -12.66 -23.37
C ALA A 241 10.34 -11.66 -22.38
N TRP A 242 10.18 -12.05 -21.12
CA TRP A 242 9.68 -11.17 -20.07
C TRP A 242 10.61 -9.97 -19.82
N TYR A 243 11.92 -10.20 -19.68
CA TYR A 243 12.88 -9.17 -19.32
C TYR A 243 13.01 -8.10 -20.42
N VAL A 244 13.17 -8.51 -21.68
CA VAL A 244 13.33 -7.56 -22.80
C VAL A 244 12.05 -6.75 -23.02
N ALA A 245 10.92 -7.43 -23.20
CA ALA A 245 9.66 -6.74 -23.46
C ALA A 245 9.17 -5.94 -22.23
N GLY A 246 9.37 -6.46 -21.02
CA GLY A 246 8.97 -5.81 -19.77
C GLY A 246 9.80 -4.55 -19.48
N THR A 247 11.11 -4.61 -19.71
CA THR A 247 11.99 -3.43 -19.54
C THR A 247 11.67 -2.35 -20.57
N LEU A 248 11.44 -2.73 -21.83
CA LEU A 248 11.01 -1.79 -22.87
C LEU A 248 9.66 -1.15 -22.57
N ALA A 249 8.70 -1.91 -22.03
CA ALA A 249 7.41 -1.37 -21.59
C ALA A 249 7.57 -0.39 -20.41
N SER A 250 8.48 -0.70 -19.48
CA SER A 250 8.79 0.16 -18.32
C SER A 250 9.35 1.54 -18.75
N PHE A 251 10.18 1.59 -19.80
CA PHE A 251 10.74 2.84 -20.31
C PHE A 251 9.71 3.84 -20.85
N GLN A 252 8.52 3.35 -21.25
CA GLN A 252 7.48 4.21 -21.81
C GLN A 252 6.77 5.07 -20.76
N ILE A 253 6.91 4.73 -19.48
CA ILE A 253 6.23 5.44 -18.39
C ILE A 253 7.15 6.58 -17.94
N PRO A 254 6.75 7.86 -18.07
CA PRO A 254 7.63 9.01 -17.81
C PRO A 254 8.22 9.02 -16.41
N PHE A 255 7.43 8.60 -15.42
CA PHE A 255 7.87 8.50 -14.02
C PHE A 255 9.07 7.57 -13.83
N VAL A 256 9.10 6.46 -14.58
CA VAL A 256 10.17 5.46 -14.49
C VAL A 256 11.27 5.78 -15.47
N GLY A 257 10.94 6.07 -16.74
CA GLY A 257 11.90 6.46 -17.77
C GLY A 257 13.16 5.59 -17.76
N PHE A 258 14.33 6.23 -17.61
CA PHE A 258 15.61 5.53 -17.53
C PHE A 258 16.01 5.04 -16.14
N LEU A 259 15.18 5.24 -15.10
CA LEU A 259 15.46 4.68 -13.77
C LEU A 259 15.58 3.14 -13.84
N ALA A 260 14.83 2.50 -14.73
CA ALA A 260 14.90 1.06 -14.96
C ALA A 260 16.30 0.52 -15.32
N VAL A 261 17.21 1.36 -15.82
CA VAL A 261 18.63 1.00 -16.08
C VAL A 261 19.58 1.69 -15.11
N LYS A 262 19.23 2.86 -14.59
CA LYS A 262 20.12 3.68 -13.77
C LYS A 262 20.04 3.37 -12.28
N THR A 263 19.03 2.66 -11.78
CA THR A 263 18.90 2.37 -10.35
C THR A 263 19.35 0.95 -10.00
N ASN A 264 19.89 0.79 -8.79
CA ASN A 264 20.31 -0.50 -8.26
C ASN A 264 19.17 -1.52 -8.08
N GLU A 265 17.92 -1.05 -8.03
CA GLU A 265 16.73 -1.89 -7.83
C GLU A 265 16.51 -2.88 -8.98
N HIS A 266 16.86 -2.50 -10.21
CA HIS A 266 16.67 -3.32 -11.41
C HIS A 266 17.91 -4.13 -11.82
N MET A 267 19.04 -3.87 -11.15
CA MET A 267 20.30 -4.56 -11.42
C MET A 267 20.25 -6.08 -11.22
N PRO A 268 19.54 -6.64 -10.21
CA PRO A 268 19.40 -8.08 -10.08
C PRO A 268 18.73 -8.72 -11.30
N ALA A 269 17.78 -8.03 -11.94
CA ALA A 269 17.14 -8.53 -13.16
C ALA A 269 18.12 -8.55 -14.33
N LEU A 270 18.90 -7.48 -14.51
CA LEU A 270 19.95 -7.43 -15.53
C LEU A 270 21.04 -8.49 -15.30
N GLY A 271 21.46 -8.68 -14.05
CA GLY A 271 22.47 -9.65 -13.67
C GLY A 271 22.05 -11.08 -13.95
N VAL A 272 20.82 -11.46 -13.59
CA VAL A 272 20.27 -12.80 -13.87
C VAL A 272 20.03 -12.99 -15.37
N PHE A 273 19.63 -11.93 -16.09
CA PHE A 273 19.55 -11.95 -17.54
C PHE A 273 20.91 -12.29 -18.18
N GLY A 274 21.98 -11.58 -17.80
CA GLY A 274 23.33 -11.85 -18.27
C GLY A 274 23.81 -13.26 -17.92
N LEU A 275 23.57 -13.71 -16.69
CA LEU A 275 23.91 -15.06 -16.24
C LEU A 275 23.21 -16.14 -17.07
N LEU A 276 21.93 -15.97 -17.39
CA LEU A 276 21.18 -16.90 -18.23
C LEU A 276 21.73 -16.99 -19.65
N GLN A 277 22.21 -15.89 -20.23
CA GLN A 277 22.86 -15.90 -21.55
C GLN A 277 24.16 -16.70 -21.51
N VAL A 278 24.98 -16.49 -20.49
CA VAL A 278 26.25 -17.21 -20.31
C VAL A 278 25.99 -18.70 -20.12
N ILE A 279 25.04 -19.09 -19.26
CA ILE A 279 24.69 -20.50 -19.03
C ILE A 279 24.16 -21.16 -20.30
N ALA A 280 23.26 -20.49 -21.03
CA ALA A 280 22.72 -20.98 -22.29
C ALA A 280 23.83 -21.24 -23.31
N PHE A 281 24.78 -20.31 -23.44
CA PHE A 281 25.92 -20.43 -24.33
C PHE A 281 26.85 -21.60 -23.94
N ILE A 282 27.17 -21.74 -22.65
CA ILE A 282 27.97 -22.86 -22.14
C ILE A 282 27.30 -24.21 -22.47
N LEU A 283 25.99 -24.31 -22.26
CA LEU A 283 25.23 -25.53 -22.56
C LEU A 283 25.15 -25.82 -24.06
N PHE A 284 25.03 -24.78 -24.89
CA PHE A 284 25.10 -24.91 -26.34
C PHE A 284 26.45 -25.44 -26.81
N VAL A 285 27.56 -24.85 -26.36
CA VAL A 285 28.92 -25.29 -26.71
C VAL A 285 29.17 -26.73 -26.24
N LYS A 286 28.71 -27.08 -25.03
CA LYS A 286 28.79 -28.46 -24.52
C LYS A 286 28.04 -29.47 -25.39
N ARG A 287 26.94 -29.08 -26.05
CA ARG A 287 26.21 -29.94 -26.99
C ARG A 287 26.94 -30.10 -28.32
N VAL A 288 27.60 -29.05 -28.81
CA VAL A 288 28.28 -29.05 -30.13
C VAL A 288 29.68 -29.66 -30.09
N ILE A 289 30.44 -29.46 -29.00
CA ILE A 289 31.83 -29.91 -28.88
C ILE A 289 31.98 -30.87 -27.69
N PRO A 290 32.00 -32.20 -27.92
CA PRO A 290 32.22 -33.19 -26.86
C PRO A 290 33.71 -33.25 -26.51
N GLY A 291 34.16 -32.39 -25.60
CA GLY A 291 35.52 -32.41 -25.07
C GLY A 291 35.56 -31.98 -23.61
N ARG A 292 36.09 -32.82 -22.72
CA ARG A 292 36.16 -32.53 -21.27
C ARG A 292 37.02 -31.30 -20.99
N GLN A 293 38.11 -31.12 -21.73
CA GLN A 293 39.01 -29.95 -21.62
C GLN A 293 38.33 -28.67 -22.11
N ILE A 294 37.65 -28.70 -23.26
CA ILE A 294 36.92 -27.55 -23.83
C ILE A 294 35.76 -27.16 -22.93
N THR A 295 35.04 -28.13 -22.34
CA THR A 295 33.95 -27.86 -21.39
C THR A 295 34.48 -27.15 -20.14
N THR A 296 35.62 -27.58 -19.59
CA THR A 296 36.24 -26.91 -18.44
C THR A 296 36.68 -25.48 -18.78
N VAL A 297 37.28 -25.27 -19.96
CA VAL A 297 37.67 -23.93 -20.43
C VAL A 297 36.46 -23.01 -20.62
N VAL A 298 35.38 -23.51 -21.19
CA VAL A 298 34.15 -22.74 -21.42
C VAL A 298 33.43 -22.40 -20.11
N ILE A 299 33.40 -23.32 -19.14
CA ILE A 299 32.89 -23.03 -17.79
C ILE A 299 33.77 -22.00 -17.09
N ALA A 300 35.10 -22.15 -17.14
CA ALA A 300 36.03 -21.20 -16.56
C ALA A 300 35.88 -19.81 -17.18
N ALA A 301 35.78 -19.72 -18.51
CA ALA A 301 35.52 -18.47 -19.23
C ALA A 301 34.17 -17.84 -18.85
N GLY A 302 33.13 -18.66 -18.67
CA GLY A 302 31.82 -18.20 -18.21
C GLY A 302 31.84 -17.62 -16.79
N VAL A 303 32.55 -18.28 -15.87
CA VAL A 303 32.76 -17.80 -14.49
C VAL A 303 33.56 -16.50 -14.49
N VAL A 304 34.65 -16.43 -15.27
CA VAL A 304 35.46 -15.21 -15.43
C VAL A 304 34.60 -14.07 -15.99
N THR A 305 33.76 -14.33 -16.99
CA THR A 305 32.84 -13.33 -17.56
C THR A 305 31.84 -12.83 -16.53
N CYS A 306 31.28 -13.73 -15.70
CA CYS A 306 30.40 -13.32 -14.60
C CYS A 306 31.13 -12.48 -13.55
N MET A 307 32.37 -12.83 -13.20
CA MET A 307 33.18 -12.08 -12.24
C MET A 307 33.56 -10.69 -12.79
N ILE A 308 33.91 -10.59 -14.06
CA ILE A 308 34.16 -9.30 -14.74
C ILE A 308 32.88 -8.47 -14.78
N GLY A 309 31.73 -9.09 -15.08
CA GLY A 309 30.43 -8.41 -15.07
C GLY A 309 30.06 -7.88 -13.68
N LEU A 310 30.28 -8.66 -12.63
CA LEU A 310 30.04 -8.24 -11.25
C LEU A 310 31.00 -7.11 -10.82
N ALA A 311 32.29 -7.23 -11.14
CA ALA A 311 33.28 -6.19 -10.88
C ALA A 311 32.96 -4.88 -11.63
N GLY A 312 32.51 -4.99 -12.89
CA GLY A 312 32.05 -3.86 -13.69
C GLY A 312 30.82 -3.19 -13.09
N LEU A 313 29.86 -3.96 -12.57
CA LEU A 313 28.68 -3.41 -11.89
C LEU A 313 29.07 -2.67 -10.61
N ILE A 314 29.94 -3.25 -9.79
CA ILE A 314 30.46 -2.60 -8.57
C ILE A 314 31.21 -1.31 -8.92
N LEU A 315 32.04 -1.33 -9.98
CA LEU A 315 32.74 -0.14 -10.46
C LEU A 315 31.78 0.94 -10.96
N LEU A 316 30.73 0.58 -11.70
CA LEU A 316 29.73 1.52 -12.20
C LEU A 316 28.90 2.14 -11.08
N THR A 317 28.60 1.35 -10.03
CA THR A 317 27.96 1.86 -8.82
C THR A 317 28.89 2.78 -8.03
N SER A 318 30.18 2.44 -7.90
CA SER A 318 31.14 3.28 -7.17
C SER A 318 31.51 4.57 -7.90
N LEU A 319 31.53 4.55 -9.23
CA LEU A 319 31.70 5.73 -10.10
C LEU A 319 30.47 6.63 -10.14
N GLY A 320 29.33 6.21 -9.56
CA GLY A 320 28.10 7.00 -9.47
C GLY A 320 27.28 7.05 -10.76
N TYR A 321 27.62 6.27 -11.78
CA TYR A 321 26.77 6.13 -12.98
C TYR A 321 25.46 5.40 -12.68
N ILE A 322 25.48 4.48 -11.71
CA ILE A 322 24.29 3.79 -11.19
C ILE A 322 23.92 4.42 -9.85
N ALA A 323 22.70 4.93 -9.75
CA ALA A 323 22.17 5.54 -8.55
C ALA A 323 22.03 4.50 -7.41
N PRO A 324 22.36 4.89 -6.17
CA PRO A 324 22.16 4.04 -4.99
C PRO A 324 20.68 3.73 -4.76
N TRP A 325 20.41 2.78 -3.87
CA TRP A 325 19.05 2.42 -3.46
C TRP A 325 18.28 3.65 -2.97
N GLY A 326 17.02 3.81 -3.39
CA GLY A 326 16.18 4.88 -2.87
C GLY A 326 16.00 4.75 -1.36
N GLY A 327 15.97 5.87 -0.62
CA GLY A 327 15.89 5.86 0.85
C GLY A 327 14.71 5.06 1.41
N ARG A 328 13.56 5.04 0.70
CA ARG A 328 12.40 4.21 1.06
C ARG A 328 12.70 2.71 0.93
N PHE A 329 13.33 2.26 -0.15
CA PHE A 329 13.72 0.85 -0.31
C PHE A 329 14.83 0.46 0.65
N TYR A 330 15.80 1.35 0.88
CA TYR A 330 16.87 1.09 1.83
C TYR A 330 16.34 0.89 3.25
N SER A 331 15.30 1.63 3.66
CA SER A 331 14.66 1.46 4.96
C SER A 331 13.99 0.10 5.20
N LEU A 332 13.70 -0.64 4.12
CA LEU A 332 13.19 -2.02 4.23
C LEU A 332 14.28 -3.02 4.61
N PHE A 333 15.55 -2.70 4.33
CA PHE A 333 16.70 -3.52 4.69
C PHE A 333 17.32 -3.04 6.01
N ASP A 334 17.52 -1.72 6.15
CA ASP A 334 18.00 -1.07 7.37
C ASP A 334 16.85 -0.28 8.03
N THR A 335 16.18 -0.93 8.98
CA THR A 335 15.01 -0.39 9.68
C THR A 335 15.33 0.81 10.57
N GLY A 336 16.61 1.07 10.88
CA GLY A 336 17.03 2.23 11.66
C GLY A 336 17.24 3.49 10.82
N TYR A 337 17.55 3.34 9.54
CA TYR A 337 17.98 4.44 8.67
C TYR A 337 16.94 5.56 8.54
N ALA A 338 15.68 5.20 8.30
CA ALA A 338 14.60 6.17 8.12
C ALA A 338 14.38 7.04 9.37
N LYS A 339 14.46 6.44 10.56
CA LYS A 339 14.21 7.16 11.82
C LYS A 339 15.29 8.20 12.12
N VAL A 340 16.53 7.95 11.70
CA VAL A 340 17.69 8.83 11.99
C VAL A 340 17.88 9.88 10.91
N HIS A 341 17.82 9.48 9.63
CA HIS A 341 18.23 10.36 8.53
C HIS A 341 17.07 11.03 7.78
N ILE A 342 15.87 10.42 7.78
CA ILE A 342 14.72 10.94 7.01
C ILE A 342 13.43 10.82 7.85
N PRO A 343 13.23 11.71 8.85
CA PRO A 343 12.11 11.61 9.79
C PRO A 343 10.74 11.63 9.10
N ILE A 344 10.64 12.22 7.89
CA ILE A 344 9.42 12.22 7.08
C ILE A 344 8.96 10.78 6.77
N ILE A 345 9.86 9.88 6.40
CA ILE A 345 9.51 8.48 6.11
C ILE A 345 9.04 7.79 7.39
N ALA A 346 9.74 7.99 8.51
CA ALA A 346 9.36 7.38 9.79
C ALA A 346 8.04 7.93 10.39
N SER A 347 7.63 9.15 9.99
CA SER A 347 6.41 9.80 10.50
C SER A 347 5.12 9.14 10.01
N VAL A 348 5.16 8.42 8.88
CA VAL A 348 4.00 7.73 8.31
C VAL A 348 3.72 6.47 9.12
N SER A 349 2.51 6.37 9.70
CA SER A 349 2.10 5.22 10.53
C SER A 349 2.17 3.89 9.78
N GLU A 350 1.96 3.91 8.46
CA GLU A 350 2.02 2.72 7.60
C GLU A 350 3.42 2.11 7.45
N HIS A 351 4.46 2.89 7.74
CA HIS A 351 5.86 2.46 7.65
C HIS A 351 6.36 1.80 8.94
N GLN A 352 5.51 1.70 9.96
CA GLN A 352 5.84 1.01 11.21
C GLN A 352 5.86 -0.52 11.00
N PRO A 353 6.61 -1.25 11.84
CA PRO A 353 6.62 -2.71 11.83
C PRO A 353 5.29 -3.30 12.32
N THR A 354 4.98 -4.50 11.83
CA THR A 354 3.70 -5.16 12.09
C THR A 354 3.76 -6.02 13.36
N ALA A 355 2.87 -5.77 14.31
CA ALA A 355 2.73 -6.61 15.49
C ALA A 355 1.97 -7.92 15.15
N TRP A 356 2.23 -9.00 15.89
CA TRP A 356 1.57 -10.29 15.68
C TRP A 356 0.02 -10.23 15.71
N PRO A 357 -0.64 -9.39 16.54
CA PRO A 357 -2.11 -9.32 16.53
C PRO A 357 -2.65 -8.80 15.21
N SER A 358 -1.92 -7.93 14.50
CA SER A 358 -2.33 -7.42 13.19
C SER A 358 -2.35 -8.55 12.14
N PHE A 359 -1.36 -9.44 12.14
CA PHE A 359 -1.37 -10.62 11.25
C PHE A 359 -2.58 -11.52 11.51
N PHE A 360 -2.93 -11.75 12.78
CA PHE A 360 -4.12 -12.53 13.13
C PHE A 360 -5.42 -11.79 12.80
N PHE A 361 -5.47 -10.48 13.04
CA PHE A 361 -6.62 -9.63 12.72
C PHE A 361 -6.94 -9.65 11.21
N ASP A 362 -5.90 -9.61 10.37
CA ASP A 362 -6.05 -9.52 8.92
C ASP A 362 -6.24 -10.85 8.19
N MET A 363 -5.81 -11.97 8.79
CA MET A 363 -5.79 -13.28 8.13
C MET A 363 -6.46 -14.41 8.92
N ASN A 364 -6.82 -14.18 10.20
CA ASN A 364 -7.42 -15.15 11.11
C ASN A 364 -6.71 -16.52 11.04
N PHE A 365 -7.42 -17.63 10.85
CA PHE A 365 -6.83 -18.98 10.81
C PHE A 365 -5.95 -19.26 9.57
N LEU A 366 -6.00 -18.43 8.51
CA LEU A 366 -5.17 -18.62 7.32
C LEU A 366 -3.68 -18.52 7.65
N ILE A 367 -3.31 -17.72 8.66
CA ILE A 367 -1.92 -17.57 9.10
C ILE A 367 -1.34 -18.89 9.66
N TRP A 368 -2.19 -19.81 10.14
CA TRP A 368 -1.75 -21.11 10.69
C TRP A 368 -1.66 -22.17 9.58
N LEU A 369 -2.55 -22.09 8.58
CA LEU A 369 -2.50 -22.93 7.39
C LEU A 369 -1.39 -22.53 6.42
N PHE A 370 -0.93 -21.28 6.48
CA PHE A 370 0.10 -20.76 5.58
C PHE A 370 1.42 -21.57 5.63
N PRO A 371 2.06 -21.78 6.81
CA PRO A 371 3.26 -22.62 6.88
C PRO A 371 3.03 -24.06 6.41
N ALA A 372 1.85 -24.63 6.70
CA ALA A 372 1.50 -25.98 6.26
C ALA A 372 1.41 -26.08 4.73
N GLY A 373 0.82 -25.09 4.07
CA GLY A 373 0.75 -25.02 2.60
C GLY A 373 2.12 -24.85 1.95
N VAL A 374 2.98 -24.01 2.53
CA VAL A 374 4.38 -23.86 2.08
C VAL A 374 5.15 -25.17 2.25
N TYR A 375 4.97 -25.86 3.38
CA TYR A 375 5.57 -27.18 3.61
C TYR A 375 5.10 -28.23 2.60
N MET A 376 3.82 -28.23 2.22
CA MET A 376 3.31 -29.10 1.15
C MET A 376 3.94 -28.78 -0.21
N CYS A 377 4.17 -27.51 -0.52
CA CYS A 377 4.89 -27.10 -1.73
C CYS A 377 6.35 -27.61 -1.72
N PHE A 378 7.00 -27.65 -0.55
CA PHE A 378 8.33 -28.26 -0.37
C PHE A 378 8.34 -29.78 -0.59
N GLN A 379 7.24 -30.50 -0.34
CA GLN A 379 7.24 -31.95 -0.56
C GLN A 379 7.23 -32.32 -2.04
N ASN A 380 6.46 -31.59 -2.86
CA ASN A 380 6.32 -31.91 -4.29
C ASN A 380 7.38 -31.21 -5.17
N LEU A 381 7.94 -30.09 -4.70
CA LEU A 381 9.09 -29.38 -5.30
C LEU A 381 9.07 -29.34 -6.84
N ARG A 382 8.00 -28.85 -7.44
CA ARG A 382 7.92 -28.51 -8.88
C ARG A 382 8.42 -27.09 -9.11
N ASP A 383 8.73 -26.73 -10.35
CA ASP A 383 9.29 -25.41 -10.67
C ASP A 383 8.33 -24.26 -10.29
N GLU A 384 7.03 -24.50 -10.41
CA GLU A 384 5.97 -23.61 -9.92
C GLU A 384 5.88 -23.52 -8.39
N HIS A 385 6.20 -24.59 -7.66
CA HIS A 385 6.19 -24.59 -6.19
C HIS A 385 7.39 -23.82 -5.63
N VAL A 386 8.53 -23.84 -6.32
CA VAL A 386 9.70 -23.02 -5.95
C VAL A 386 9.34 -21.53 -6.00
N PHE A 387 8.55 -21.09 -6.98
CA PHE A 387 8.07 -19.71 -7.06
C PHE A 387 7.24 -19.31 -5.83
N VAL A 388 6.30 -20.16 -5.41
CA VAL A 388 5.46 -19.95 -4.22
C VAL A 388 6.29 -19.84 -2.96
N VAL A 389 7.28 -20.71 -2.79
CA VAL A 389 8.16 -20.72 -1.62
C VAL A 389 8.98 -19.43 -1.54
N VAL A 390 9.60 -19.03 -2.65
CA VAL A 390 10.38 -17.78 -2.72
C VAL A 390 9.48 -16.59 -2.44
N TYR A 391 8.29 -16.52 -3.06
CA TYR A 391 7.33 -15.46 -2.81
C TYR A 391 6.87 -15.41 -1.34
N ALA A 392 6.50 -16.56 -0.77
CA ALA A 392 6.09 -16.66 0.63
C ALA A 392 7.17 -16.16 1.60
N MET A 393 8.43 -16.52 1.35
CA MET A 393 9.56 -16.11 2.21
C MET A 393 9.79 -14.60 2.17
N PHE A 394 9.94 -14.01 0.98
CA PHE A 394 10.20 -12.57 0.85
C PHE A 394 9.00 -11.72 1.28
N ALA A 395 7.78 -12.12 0.91
CA ALA A 395 6.57 -11.40 1.31
C ALA A 395 6.38 -11.40 2.85
N SER A 396 6.70 -12.52 3.52
CA SER A 396 6.61 -12.60 4.99
C SER A 396 7.61 -11.69 5.67
N TYR A 397 8.84 -11.62 5.16
CA TYR A 397 9.86 -10.70 5.67
C TYR A 397 9.42 -9.23 5.53
N PHE A 398 9.00 -8.83 4.32
CA PHE A 398 8.59 -7.46 4.06
C PHE A 398 7.34 -7.03 4.82
N ALA A 399 6.35 -7.92 4.97
CA ALA A 399 5.17 -7.66 5.79
C ALA A 399 5.49 -7.56 7.29
N GLY A 400 6.56 -8.21 7.76
CA GLY A 400 7.06 -8.06 9.13
C GLY A 400 7.70 -6.69 9.38
N VAL A 401 8.45 -6.19 8.40
CA VAL A 401 9.14 -4.89 8.48
C VAL A 401 8.17 -3.70 8.36
N MET A 402 7.11 -3.84 7.57
CA MET A 402 6.21 -2.73 7.25
C MET A 402 4.74 -3.18 7.17
N VAL A 403 3.85 -2.53 7.93
CA VAL A 403 2.40 -2.83 7.97
C VAL A 403 1.76 -2.72 6.59
N ARG A 404 2.11 -1.71 5.79
CA ARG A 404 1.57 -1.56 4.43
C ARG A 404 1.79 -2.78 3.53
N LEU A 405 2.89 -3.50 3.71
CA LEU A 405 3.26 -4.62 2.84
C LEU A 405 2.49 -5.90 3.14
N ILE A 406 1.63 -5.93 4.17
CA ILE A 406 0.70 -7.04 4.41
C ILE A 406 -0.21 -7.30 3.19
N LEU A 407 -0.54 -6.23 2.45
CA LEU A 407 -1.30 -6.29 1.21
C LEU A 407 -0.65 -7.21 0.16
N THR A 408 0.68 -7.24 0.11
CA THR A 408 1.44 -8.11 -0.82
C THR A 408 1.62 -9.54 -0.30
N LEU A 409 1.42 -9.76 1.01
CA LEU A 409 1.46 -11.09 1.64
C LEU A 409 0.10 -11.82 1.53
N THR A 410 -1.02 -11.09 1.59
CA THR A 410 -2.36 -11.70 1.55
C THR A 410 -2.57 -12.68 0.39
N PRO A 411 -2.16 -12.38 -0.87
CA PRO A 411 -2.35 -13.31 -1.98
C PRO A 411 -1.69 -14.66 -1.78
N ILE A 412 -0.43 -14.69 -1.33
CA ILE A 412 0.30 -15.94 -1.18
C ILE A 412 -0.19 -16.75 0.02
N VAL A 413 -0.64 -16.08 1.08
CA VAL A 413 -1.28 -16.72 2.23
C VAL A 413 -2.58 -17.39 1.81
N CYS A 414 -3.45 -16.71 1.06
CA CYS A 414 -4.69 -17.31 0.55
C CYS A 414 -4.43 -18.54 -0.34
N VAL A 415 -3.44 -18.46 -1.25
CA VAL A 415 -3.09 -19.57 -2.14
C VAL A 415 -2.52 -20.76 -1.35
N ALA A 416 -1.54 -20.54 -0.48
CA ALA A 416 -0.93 -21.62 0.30
C ALA A 416 -1.92 -22.25 1.29
N ALA A 417 -2.72 -21.43 2.00
CA ALA A 417 -3.76 -21.93 2.89
C ALA A 417 -4.83 -22.72 2.14
N ALA A 418 -5.19 -22.31 0.93
CA ALA A 418 -6.13 -23.04 0.08
C ALA A 418 -5.58 -24.40 -0.38
N ILE A 419 -4.29 -24.49 -0.70
CA ILE A 419 -3.62 -25.77 -1.03
C ILE A 419 -3.70 -26.73 0.18
N ALA A 420 -3.36 -26.23 1.37
CA ALA A 420 -3.39 -27.03 2.60
C ALA A 420 -4.80 -27.51 2.96
N ALA A 421 -5.77 -26.60 2.95
CA ALA A 421 -7.16 -26.91 3.26
C ALA A 421 -7.79 -27.82 2.21
N SER A 422 -7.51 -27.63 0.92
CA SER A 422 -7.99 -28.52 -0.14
C SER A 422 -7.42 -29.92 0.00
N GLN A 423 -6.13 -30.07 0.30
CA GLN A 423 -5.52 -31.39 0.45
C GLN A 423 -6.08 -32.13 1.69
N LEU A 424 -6.35 -31.40 2.77
CA LEU A 424 -7.03 -31.94 3.95
C LEU A 424 -8.45 -32.41 3.56
N LEU A 425 -9.25 -31.57 2.91
CA LEU A 425 -10.58 -31.95 2.45
C LEU A 425 -10.55 -33.12 1.46
N ASP A 426 -9.66 -33.12 0.47
CA ASP A 426 -9.51 -34.18 -0.52
C ASP A 426 -9.14 -35.53 0.13
N THR A 427 -8.35 -35.52 1.21
CA THR A 427 -7.95 -36.74 1.93
C THR A 427 -9.11 -37.32 2.75
N TYR A 428 -9.87 -36.47 3.45
CA TYR A 428 -10.93 -36.93 4.35
C TYR A 428 -12.31 -37.07 3.69
N MET A 429 -12.57 -36.42 2.55
CA MET A 429 -13.83 -36.54 1.78
C MET A 429 -13.85 -37.71 0.79
N GLN A 430 -12.74 -38.42 0.57
CA GLN A 430 -12.75 -39.62 -0.28
C GLN A 430 -13.54 -40.76 0.41
N ILE A 431 -14.70 -41.07 -0.16
CA ILE A 431 -15.63 -42.12 0.32
C ILE A 431 -15.23 -43.50 -0.23
N LYS A 432 -14.41 -43.58 -1.28
CA LYS A 432 -13.99 -44.86 -1.87
C LYS A 432 -13.04 -45.59 -0.92
N GLN A 433 -13.51 -46.68 -0.34
CA GLN A 433 -12.64 -47.74 0.18
C GLN A 433 -11.98 -48.43 -1.02
N PRO A 434 -10.69 -48.80 -0.98
CA PRO A 434 -10.19 -49.79 -1.91
C PRO A 434 -10.97 -51.10 -1.66
N ASP A 435 -11.53 -51.70 -2.72
CA ASP A 435 -12.14 -53.02 -2.62
C ASP A 435 -11.05 -54.02 -2.24
N ALA A 436 -11.23 -54.74 -1.13
CA ALA A 436 -10.32 -55.78 -0.64
C ALA A 436 -10.09 -56.94 -1.63
N ALA A 437 -10.77 -56.94 -2.78
CA ALA A 437 -10.66 -57.93 -3.84
C ALA A 437 -9.51 -57.64 -4.85
N GLU A 438 -8.91 -56.45 -4.86
CA GLU A 438 -7.77 -56.15 -5.76
C GLU A 438 -6.40 -56.48 -5.13
N GLU A 439 -6.28 -56.53 -3.80
CA GLU A 439 -5.02 -56.90 -3.12
C GLU A 439 -4.72 -58.40 -3.26
N THR A 440 -5.73 -59.26 -3.25
CA THR A 440 -5.55 -60.73 -3.33
C THR A 440 -5.15 -61.25 -4.72
N LYS A 441 -5.26 -60.45 -5.79
CA LYS A 441 -4.78 -60.83 -7.13
C LYS A 441 -3.32 -60.50 -7.39
N ASN A 442 -2.75 -59.52 -6.66
CA ASN A 442 -1.36 -59.12 -6.85
C ASN A 442 -0.36 -59.90 -5.98
N GLU A 443 -0.82 -60.60 -4.94
CA GLU A 443 0.05 -61.45 -4.11
C GLU A 443 0.35 -62.84 -4.71
N GLY A 444 -0.36 -63.25 -5.77
CA GLY A 444 -0.25 -64.58 -6.36
C GLY A 444 0.87 -64.79 -7.40
N SER A 445 1.69 -63.78 -7.74
CA SER A 445 2.63 -63.91 -8.88
C SER A 445 4.05 -63.34 -8.71
N GLU A 446 4.57 -63.17 -7.49
CA GLU A 446 5.99 -62.81 -7.31
C GLU A 446 6.69 -63.63 -6.22
N SER A 447 6.90 -64.92 -6.49
CA SER A 447 7.85 -65.76 -5.75
C SER A 447 9.11 -66.05 -6.57
N SER A 448 9.86 -65.03 -7.01
CA SER A 448 11.29 -65.23 -7.28
C SER A 448 12.12 -63.93 -7.34
N LYS A 449 13.27 -63.98 -6.65
CA LYS A 449 14.50 -63.16 -6.76
C LYS A 449 14.65 -61.90 -5.86
N LYS A 450 15.52 -62.10 -4.86
CA LYS A 450 16.27 -61.10 -4.08
C LYS A 450 17.11 -60.15 -4.96
N ASN A 451 17.30 -58.95 -4.41
CA ASN A 451 18.25 -57.86 -4.74
C ASN A 451 17.86 -56.87 -5.85
N LYS A 452 17.38 -55.69 -5.43
CA LYS A 452 17.98 -54.35 -5.74
C LYS A 452 17.17 -53.19 -5.13
N GLY A 453 17.88 -52.31 -4.40
CA GLY A 453 17.68 -50.85 -4.49
C GLY A 453 16.72 -50.19 -3.48
N ALA A 454 17.30 -49.31 -2.65
CA ALA A 454 16.69 -48.43 -1.66
C ALA A 454 15.75 -47.32 -2.22
N LEU A 455 14.93 -47.62 -3.23
CA LEU A 455 14.05 -46.65 -3.91
C LEU A 455 12.54 -46.93 -3.75
N ARG A 456 12.13 -47.88 -2.90
CA ARG A 456 10.71 -48.08 -2.53
C ARG A 456 10.24 -47.22 -1.34
N ALA A 457 11.13 -46.51 -0.65
CA ALA A 457 10.76 -45.62 0.46
C ALA A 457 10.06 -44.31 0.04
N LEU A 458 9.99 -44.01 -1.27
CA LEU A 458 9.26 -42.86 -1.81
C LEU A 458 7.83 -43.18 -2.30
N SER A 459 7.41 -44.45 -2.26
CA SER A 459 6.00 -44.80 -2.47
C SER A 459 5.27 -44.60 -1.15
N LYS A 460 4.74 -43.39 -0.89
CA LYS A 460 3.85 -43.14 0.26
C LYS A 460 2.76 -44.22 0.28
N PRO A 461 2.70 -45.12 1.28
CA PRO A 461 1.53 -45.96 1.44
C PRO A 461 0.36 -45.02 1.75
N THR A 462 -0.75 -45.15 1.02
CA THR A 462 -2.00 -44.47 1.35
C THR A 462 -2.54 -45.07 2.65
N VAL A 463 -2.06 -44.57 3.79
CA VAL A 463 -2.64 -44.88 5.10
C VAL A 463 -3.92 -44.08 5.21
N GLY A 464 -5.00 -44.59 4.63
CA GLY A 464 -6.33 -44.04 4.82
C GLY A 464 -6.74 -44.22 6.28
N ILE A 465 -7.13 -43.14 6.96
CA ILE A 465 -7.85 -43.26 8.22
C ILE A 465 -9.30 -43.60 7.85
N TYR A 466 -9.71 -44.84 8.09
CA TYR A 466 -10.97 -45.39 7.57
C TYR A 466 -12.18 -45.23 8.49
N THR A 467 -12.02 -44.68 9.70
CA THR A 467 -13.15 -44.44 10.60
C THR A 467 -13.99 -43.24 10.14
N ILE A 468 -15.28 -43.47 9.89
CA ILE A 468 -16.25 -42.42 9.52
C ILE A 468 -16.26 -41.28 10.55
N MET A 469 -16.09 -41.59 11.84
CA MET A 469 -16.01 -40.61 12.91
C MET A 469 -14.87 -39.60 12.75
N SER A 470 -13.67 -40.04 12.34
CA SER A 470 -12.54 -39.13 12.14
C SER A 470 -12.74 -38.25 10.91
N LYS A 471 -13.33 -38.79 9.82
CA LYS A 471 -13.70 -38.02 8.64
C LYS A 471 -14.74 -36.94 8.95
N VAL A 472 -15.81 -37.31 9.65
CA VAL A 472 -16.88 -36.36 10.05
C VAL A 472 -16.32 -35.31 11.00
N LEU A 473 -15.48 -35.70 11.97
CA LEU A 473 -14.88 -34.75 12.92
C LEU A 473 -13.97 -33.74 12.21
N VAL A 474 -13.06 -34.20 11.34
CA VAL A 474 -12.10 -33.32 10.67
C VAL A 474 -12.77 -32.41 9.64
N VAL A 475 -13.68 -32.97 8.82
CA VAL A 475 -14.45 -32.17 7.85
C VAL A 475 -15.39 -31.20 8.58
N GLY A 476 -16.03 -31.62 9.67
CA GLY A 476 -16.86 -30.77 10.51
C GLY A 476 -16.08 -29.65 11.16
N ALA A 477 -14.89 -29.93 11.72
CA ALA A 477 -14.01 -28.91 12.28
C ALA A 477 -13.56 -27.90 11.22
N MET A 478 -13.16 -28.35 10.03
CA MET A 478 -12.79 -27.46 8.93
C MET A 478 -13.97 -26.59 8.48
N ALA A 479 -15.19 -27.14 8.41
CA ALA A 479 -16.39 -26.37 8.10
C ALA A 479 -16.67 -25.29 9.17
N ILE A 480 -16.48 -25.60 10.45
CA ILE A 480 -16.61 -24.61 11.55
C ILE A 480 -15.58 -23.49 11.39
N TYR A 481 -14.31 -23.81 11.10
CA TYR A 481 -13.28 -22.80 10.85
C TYR A 481 -13.61 -21.90 9.66
N LEU A 482 -14.17 -22.46 8.57
CA LEU A 482 -14.61 -21.67 7.42
C LEU A 482 -15.75 -20.72 7.78
N VAL A 483 -16.72 -21.15 8.60
CA VAL A 483 -17.80 -20.28 9.08
C VAL A 483 -17.25 -19.18 10.00
N MET A 484 -16.39 -19.54 10.96
CA MET A 484 -15.72 -18.57 11.83
C MET A 484 -14.87 -17.56 11.04
N PHE A 485 -14.27 -17.98 9.94
CA PHE A 485 -13.54 -17.07 9.06
C PHE A 485 -14.47 -16.05 8.42
N VAL A 486 -15.61 -16.48 7.86
CA VAL A 486 -16.57 -15.56 7.24
C VAL A 486 -17.12 -14.57 8.27
N THR A 487 -17.45 -15.02 9.48
CA THR A 487 -17.95 -14.13 10.54
C THR A 487 -16.89 -13.14 10.99
N HIS A 488 -15.65 -13.58 11.20
CA HIS A 488 -14.51 -12.71 11.52
C HIS A 488 -14.26 -11.68 10.41
N CYS A 489 -14.19 -12.11 9.16
CA CYS A 489 -13.91 -11.20 8.04
C CYS A 489 -15.00 -10.14 7.89
N THR A 490 -16.27 -10.54 8.05
CA THR A 490 -17.41 -9.61 8.00
C THR A 490 -17.38 -8.62 9.16
N TRP A 491 -17.09 -9.11 10.39
CA TRP A 491 -17.01 -8.27 11.58
C TRP A 491 -15.84 -7.26 11.51
N VAL A 492 -14.65 -7.70 11.09
CA VAL A 492 -13.48 -6.83 10.92
C VAL A 492 -13.76 -5.77 9.86
N THR A 493 -14.33 -6.18 8.73
CA THR A 493 -14.65 -5.26 7.63
C THR A 493 -15.65 -4.20 8.09
N SER A 494 -16.72 -4.61 8.79
CA SER A 494 -17.79 -3.70 9.24
C SER A 494 -17.41 -2.77 10.39
N ASN A 495 -16.43 -3.13 11.23
CA ASN A 495 -16.11 -2.34 12.42
C ASN A 495 -14.79 -1.57 12.31
N ALA A 496 -13.81 -2.09 11.58
CA ALA A 496 -12.47 -1.49 11.51
C ALA A 496 -12.18 -0.82 10.17
N TYR A 497 -12.50 -1.50 9.04
CA TYR A 497 -12.12 -1.01 7.71
C TYR A 497 -13.20 -0.20 7.00
N SER A 498 -14.46 -0.24 7.46
CA SER A 498 -15.55 0.55 6.92
C SER A 498 -15.81 1.86 7.69
N SER A 499 -14.76 2.52 8.18
CA SER A 499 -14.86 3.85 8.79
C SER A 499 -14.32 4.92 7.84
N PRO A 500 -15.13 5.90 7.41
CA PRO A 500 -14.62 7.00 6.59
C PRO A 500 -13.68 7.91 7.39
N SER A 501 -12.70 8.50 6.71
CA SER A 501 -11.73 9.43 7.32
C SER A 501 -12.21 10.89 7.32
N VAL A 502 -13.08 11.26 6.37
CA VAL A 502 -13.63 12.61 6.21
C VAL A 502 -14.76 12.90 7.20
N VAL A 503 -15.61 11.89 7.44
CA VAL A 503 -16.79 12.00 8.27
C VAL A 503 -16.55 11.17 9.51
N LEU A 504 -16.54 11.80 10.68
CA LEU A 504 -16.28 11.11 11.92
C LEU A 504 -17.60 10.62 12.52
N ALA A 505 -17.67 9.34 12.85
CA ALA A 505 -18.82 8.77 13.52
C ALA A 505 -18.54 8.65 15.03
N SER A 506 -19.34 9.33 15.84
CA SER A 506 -19.38 9.14 17.29
C SER A 506 -20.62 8.35 17.68
N ARG A 507 -20.51 7.50 18.70
CA ARG A 507 -21.66 6.82 19.30
C ARG A 507 -22.05 7.54 20.58
N MET A 508 -23.30 7.99 20.63
CA MET A 508 -23.88 8.59 21.82
C MET A 508 -24.18 7.52 22.88
N PRO A 509 -24.36 7.88 24.16
CA PRO A 509 -24.65 6.91 25.23
C PRO A 509 -25.94 6.10 25.03
N ASP A 510 -26.86 6.60 24.21
CA ASP A 510 -28.11 5.94 23.80
C ASP A 510 -27.91 4.92 22.66
N GLY A 511 -26.69 4.80 22.13
CA GLY A 511 -26.35 3.94 20.99
C GLY A 511 -26.64 4.56 19.62
N SER A 512 -27.18 5.78 19.56
CA SER A 512 -27.37 6.50 18.30
C SER A 512 -26.03 6.95 17.71
N GLN A 513 -25.93 6.94 16.38
CA GLN A 513 -24.74 7.38 15.67
C GLN A 513 -24.86 8.87 15.37
N HIS A 514 -24.01 9.69 16.00
CA HIS A 514 -23.89 11.10 15.69
C HIS A 514 -22.74 11.29 14.69
N ILE A 515 -23.07 11.90 13.55
CA ILE A 515 -22.13 12.13 12.46
C ILE A 515 -21.54 13.54 12.59
N ILE A 516 -20.22 13.63 12.62
CA ILE A 516 -19.47 14.88 12.71
C ILE A 516 -18.82 15.14 11.35
N ASP A 517 -19.16 16.24 10.69
CA ASP A 517 -18.76 16.57 9.31
C ASP A 517 -18.03 17.93 9.19
N ASP A 518 -17.28 18.29 10.23
CA ASP A 518 -16.51 19.54 10.31
C ASP A 518 -15.51 19.71 9.15
N TYR A 519 -14.93 18.61 8.62
CA TYR A 519 -14.03 18.66 7.48
C TYR A 519 -14.70 19.25 6.24
N ARG A 520 -15.88 18.73 5.88
CA ARG A 520 -16.58 19.21 4.69
C ARG A 520 -17.16 20.59 4.91
N GLU A 521 -17.62 20.90 6.12
CA GLU A 521 -18.06 22.25 6.50
C GLU A 521 -16.95 23.29 6.23
N ALA A 522 -15.77 23.08 6.81
CA ALA A 522 -14.66 24.03 6.70
C ALA A 522 -14.13 24.13 5.26
N TYR A 523 -14.01 23.01 4.53
CA TYR A 523 -13.58 23.04 3.14
C TYR A 523 -14.60 23.70 2.21
N GLN A 524 -15.90 23.56 2.49
CA GLN A 524 -16.95 24.27 1.75
C GLN A 524 -16.92 25.78 2.03
N TRP A 525 -16.73 26.17 3.29
CA TRP A 525 -16.53 27.57 3.66
C TRP A 525 -15.35 28.17 2.89
N LEU A 526 -14.20 27.47 2.88
CA LEU A 526 -13.01 27.91 2.18
C LEU A 526 -13.28 28.05 0.68
N ARG A 527 -14.04 27.13 0.08
CA ARG A 527 -14.38 27.16 -1.34
C ARG A 527 -15.29 28.32 -1.75
N GLN A 528 -16.23 28.70 -0.88
CA GLN A 528 -17.27 29.68 -1.21
C GLN A 528 -16.90 31.11 -0.81
N ASN A 529 -16.10 31.28 0.26
CA ASN A 529 -15.87 32.58 0.90
C ASN A 529 -14.46 33.17 0.69
N THR A 530 -13.57 32.46 0.00
CA THR A 530 -12.21 32.96 -0.32
C THR A 530 -12.03 33.15 -1.82
N GLU A 531 -11.04 33.93 -2.24
CA GLU A 531 -10.71 34.10 -3.65
C GLU A 531 -10.10 32.80 -4.21
N LYS A 532 -10.26 32.56 -5.52
CA LYS A 532 -9.79 31.30 -6.14
C LYS A 532 -8.27 31.12 -6.08
N ASP A 533 -7.54 32.23 -6.05
CA ASP A 533 -6.07 32.27 -6.04
C ASP A 533 -5.51 32.40 -4.61
N ASP A 534 -6.37 32.41 -3.58
CA ASP A 534 -5.93 32.44 -2.18
C ASP A 534 -5.20 31.16 -1.82
N LYS A 535 -3.96 31.31 -1.33
CA LYS A 535 -3.08 30.19 -1.01
C LYS A 535 -3.26 29.77 0.45
N VAL A 536 -3.41 28.46 0.64
CA VAL A 536 -3.68 27.84 1.94
C VAL A 536 -2.45 27.09 2.43
N MET A 537 -1.97 27.45 3.61
CA MET A 537 -0.91 26.73 4.32
C MET A 537 -1.53 25.76 5.32
N SER A 538 -1.18 24.47 5.21
CA SER A 538 -1.57 23.42 6.14
C SER A 538 -0.43 22.43 6.32
N TRP A 539 -0.56 21.51 7.26
CA TRP A 539 0.30 20.32 7.26
C TRP A 539 0.10 19.49 5.99
N TRP A 540 1.13 18.73 5.60
CA TRP A 540 1.15 18.02 4.31
C TRP A 540 0.08 16.93 4.19
N ASP A 541 -0.41 16.38 5.32
CA ASP A 541 -1.47 15.35 5.35
C ASP A 541 -2.77 15.79 4.65
N TYR A 542 -3.09 17.09 4.69
CA TYR A 542 -4.38 17.60 4.23
C TYR A 542 -4.33 18.19 2.82
N GLY A 543 -3.16 18.26 2.19
CA GLY A 543 -2.97 18.98 0.93
C GLY A 543 -3.86 18.45 -0.20
N TYR A 544 -4.00 17.13 -0.33
CA TYR A 544 -4.91 16.53 -1.32
C TYR A 544 -6.39 16.81 -1.02
N GLN A 545 -6.79 16.83 0.25
CA GLN A 545 -8.18 17.10 0.64
C GLN A 545 -8.55 18.56 0.34
N ILE A 546 -7.67 19.51 0.66
CA ILE A 546 -7.87 20.94 0.36
C ILE A 546 -7.95 21.15 -1.16
N GLY A 547 -7.00 20.62 -1.93
CA GLY A 547 -7.01 20.74 -3.39
C GLY A 547 -8.20 20.04 -4.06
N GLY A 548 -8.75 18.99 -3.45
CA GLY A 548 -9.90 18.26 -3.97
C GLY A 548 -11.27 18.84 -3.60
N MET A 549 -11.48 19.15 -2.31
CA MET A 549 -12.76 19.61 -1.78
C MET A 549 -12.90 21.14 -1.82
N ALA A 550 -11.89 21.85 -1.32
CA ALA A 550 -11.89 23.31 -1.23
C ALA A 550 -11.52 23.98 -2.57
N ASP A 551 -10.82 23.26 -3.46
CA ASP A 551 -10.34 23.74 -4.75
C ASP A 551 -9.55 25.05 -4.60
N ARG A 552 -8.54 25.03 -3.72
CA ARG A 552 -7.62 26.15 -3.46
C ARG A 552 -6.16 25.74 -3.60
N PRO A 553 -5.27 26.66 -4.02
CA PRO A 553 -3.84 26.41 -4.06
C PRO A 553 -3.25 26.03 -2.69
N THR A 554 -2.43 25.00 -2.65
CA THR A 554 -1.74 24.54 -1.43
C THR A 554 -0.22 24.67 -1.53
N LEU A 555 0.43 24.98 -0.40
CA LEU A 555 1.89 25.09 -0.33
C LEU A 555 2.58 23.71 -0.34
N VAL A 556 2.01 22.74 0.35
CA VAL A 556 2.56 21.37 0.51
C VAL A 556 1.45 20.34 0.29
N ASP A 557 1.83 19.16 -0.21
CA ASP A 557 0.90 18.05 -0.44
C ASP A 557 1.43 16.71 0.10
N ASN A 558 0.58 15.67 0.01
CA ASN A 558 0.89 14.33 0.51
C ASN A 558 1.95 13.56 -0.29
N ASN A 559 2.41 14.05 -1.45
CA ASN A 559 3.44 13.38 -2.23
C ASN A 559 4.81 13.45 -1.57
N THR A 560 5.07 14.50 -0.78
CA THR A 560 6.32 14.70 -0.03
C THR A 560 7.59 14.65 -0.89
N TRP A 561 7.55 15.19 -2.11
CA TRP A 561 8.69 15.11 -3.03
C TRP A 561 9.80 16.13 -2.71
N ASN A 562 9.46 17.27 -2.10
CA ASN A 562 10.42 18.29 -1.67
C ASN A 562 10.42 18.45 -0.15
N ASN A 563 11.42 17.85 0.51
CA ASN A 563 11.55 17.84 1.97
C ASN A 563 11.83 19.24 2.55
N THR A 564 12.59 20.06 1.84
CA THR A 564 12.96 21.42 2.29
C THR A 564 11.74 22.33 2.40
N HIS A 565 10.82 22.22 1.45
CA HIS A 565 9.60 23.02 1.46
C HIS A 565 8.65 22.59 2.59
N ILE A 566 8.52 21.28 2.85
CA ILE A 566 7.75 20.77 4.00
C ILE A 566 8.36 21.22 5.32
N ALA A 567 9.69 21.14 5.43
CA ALA A 567 10.38 21.59 6.62
C ALA A 567 10.19 23.11 6.83
N THR A 568 10.06 23.90 5.76
CA THR A 568 9.77 25.35 5.86
C THR A 568 8.39 25.59 6.50
N VAL A 569 7.38 24.82 6.10
CA VAL A 569 6.06 24.84 6.76
C VAL A 569 6.17 24.37 8.21
N GLY A 570 6.92 23.30 8.49
CA GLY A 570 7.18 22.82 9.85
C GLY A 570 7.86 23.87 10.73
N LYS A 571 8.82 24.62 10.18
CA LYS A 571 9.50 25.74 10.83
C LYS A 571 8.53 26.89 11.13
N ALA A 572 7.69 27.27 10.17
CA ALA A 572 6.66 28.29 10.37
C ALA A 572 5.67 27.89 11.47
N MET A 573 5.26 26.62 11.52
CA MET A 573 4.32 26.13 12.54
C MET A 573 4.95 26.02 13.94
N SER A 574 6.24 25.71 14.03
CA SER A 574 6.95 25.50 15.31
C SER A 574 7.65 26.74 15.89
N SER A 575 7.78 27.81 15.11
CA SER A 575 8.43 29.05 15.53
C SER A 575 7.46 30.07 16.14
N ARG A 576 8.01 31.17 16.69
CA ARG A 576 7.24 32.33 17.17
C ARG A 576 6.67 33.11 16.00
N GLU A 577 5.56 33.84 16.21
CA GLU A 577 4.91 34.67 15.19
C GLU A 577 5.85 35.62 14.44
N GLU A 578 6.86 36.19 15.13
CA GLU A 578 7.84 37.10 14.53
C GLU A 578 8.71 36.44 13.44
N VAL A 579 8.94 35.13 13.55
CA VAL A 579 9.69 34.33 12.57
C VAL A 579 8.75 33.71 11.54
N SER A 580 7.57 33.26 11.98
CA SER A 580 6.61 32.60 11.10
C SER A 580 5.95 33.57 10.10
N TYR A 581 5.69 34.82 10.49
CA TYR A 581 5.03 35.80 9.64
C TYR A 581 5.82 36.16 8.37
N PRO A 582 7.14 36.46 8.44
CA PRO A 582 7.97 36.63 7.25
C PRO A 582 7.92 35.42 6.31
N ILE A 583 7.96 34.19 6.85
CA ILE A 583 7.90 32.96 6.04
C ILE A 583 6.56 32.87 5.31
N MET A 584 5.45 33.10 6.01
CA MET A 584 4.10 33.10 5.41
C MET A 584 3.99 34.15 4.29
N ARG A 585 4.54 35.35 4.48
CA ARG A 585 4.52 36.41 3.45
C ARG A 585 5.42 36.10 2.26
N GLN A 586 6.61 35.52 2.48
CA GLN A 586 7.52 35.11 1.38
C GLN A 586 6.89 34.07 0.46
N HIS A 587 5.98 33.25 0.98
CA HIS A 587 5.23 32.25 0.21
C HIS A 587 3.80 32.68 -0.15
N GLU A 588 3.48 33.98 -0.01
CA GLU A 588 2.18 34.55 -0.35
C GLU A 588 0.97 33.84 0.29
N VAL A 589 1.12 33.36 1.52
CA VAL A 589 0.05 32.65 2.23
C VAL A 589 -1.07 33.61 2.62
N SER A 590 -2.30 33.34 2.16
CA SER A 590 -3.51 34.07 2.56
C SER A 590 -4.15 33.47 3.82
N TYR A 591 -4.26 32.13 3.86
CA TYR A 591 -4.94 31.41 4.93
C TYR A 591 -4.08 30.29 5.51
N VAL A 592 -4.25 30.03 6.80
CA VAL A 592 -3.62 28.92 7.54
C VAL A 592 -4.70 28.02 8.11
N LEU A 593 -4.63 26.73 7.83
CA LEU A 593 -5.56 25.72 8.33
C LEU A 593 -4.87 24.82 9.36
N VAL A 594 -5.51 24.67 10.52
CA VAL A 594 -5.05 23.82 11.63
C VAL A 594 -6.19 22.91 12.09
N VAL A 595 -5.86 21.64 12.36
CA VAL A 595 -6.80 20.68 12.95
C VAL A 595 -6.59 20.59 14.47
N PHE A 596 -7.64 20.84 15.24
CA PHE A 596 -7.65 20.86 16.69
C PHE A 596 -8.71 19.92 17.27
N GLY A 597 -8.30 18.85 17.94
CA GLY A 597 -9.21 17.82 18.44
C GLY A 597 -9.62 17.96 19.91
N GLY A 598 -9.17 19.02 20.59
CA GLY A 598 -9.21 19.11 22.06
C GLY A 598 -10.61 19.13 22.67
N LEU A 599 -11.63 19.63 21.94
CA LEU A 599 -13.01 19.72 22.44
C LEU A 599 -13.71 18.37 22.50
N ILE A 600 -13.61 17.58 21.42
CA ILE A 600 -14.32 16.30 21.27
C ILE A 600 -13.48 15.09 21.65
N GLY A 601 -12.15 15.23 21.74
CA GLY A 601 -11.24 14.11 21.98
C GLY A 601 -10.73 13.44 20.69
N TYR A 602 -10.62 14.20 19.58
CA TYR A 602 -10.07 13.67 18.33
C TYR A 602 -8.55 13.55 18.40
N SER A 603 -8.03 12.32 18.42
CA SER A 603 -6.61 12.04 18.61
C SER A 603 -5.74 12.40 17.40
N GLY A 604 -6.31 12.48 16.19
CA GLY A 604 -5.60 12.79 14.95
C GLY A 604 -5.29 14.27 14.73
N ASP A 605 -5.22 15.07 15.79
CA ASP A 605 -5.02 16.52 15.70
C ASP A 605 -3.56 16.93 15.44
N ASP A 606 -3.37 18.19 15.06
CA ASP A 606 -2.04 18.68 14.67
C ASP A 606 -1.10 18.85 15.87
N ILE A 607 -1.61 18.89 17.10
CA ILE A 607 -0.78 18.98 18.32
C ILE A 607 -0.13 17.65 18.65
N ASN A 608 -0.80 16.52 18.42
CA ASN A 608 -0.16 15.20 18.53
C ASN A 608 0.88 14.97 17.42
N LYS A 609 0.64 15.54 16.23
CA LYS A 609 1.59 15.48 15.10
C LYS A 609 2.70 16.54 15.17
N PHE A 610 2.57 17.52 16.04
CA PHE A 610 3.44 18.70 16.11
C PHE A 610 4.93 18.33 16.27
N LEU A 611 5.23 17.28 17.04
CA LEU A 611 6.61 16.85 17.26
C LEU A 611 7.29 16.37 15.95
N TRP A 612 6.52 15.83 15.00
CA TRP A 612 7.05 15.50 13.67
C TRP A 612 7.37 16.76 12.88
N MET A 613 6.55 17.81 12.99
CA MET A 613 6.83 19.10 12.36
C MET A 613 8.16 19.68 12.86
N VAL A 614 8.39 19.59 14.17
CA VAL A 614 9.64 20.03 14.83
C VAL A 614 10.84 19.21 14.35
N ARG A 615 10.74 17.87 14.33
CA ARG A 615 11.84 16.99 13.88
C ARG A 615 12.22 17.20 12.41
N ILE A 616 11.22 17.39 11.56
CA ILE A 616 11.44 17.63 10.12
C ILE A 616 12.10 19.00 9.92
N ALA A 617 11.70 20.02 10.68
CA ALA A 617 12.32 21.34 10.65
C ALA A 617 13.75 21.33 11.22
N GLU A 618 13.99 20.66 12.35
CA GLU A 618 15.31 20.52 12.98
C GLU A 618 16.32 19.81 12.08
N GLY A 619 15.88 18.82 11.29
CA GLY A 619 16.75 18.12 10.34
C GLY A 619 17.37 19.03 9.26
N ILE A 620 16.78 20.20 8.99
CA ILE A 620 17.26 21.16 7.99
C ILE A 620 17.79 22.46 8.65
N TRP A 621 17.13 22.94 9.71
CA TRP A 621 17.53 24.12 10.49
C TRP A 621 17.80 23.77 11.96
N PRO A 622 18.88 23.04 12.27
CA PRO A 622 19.18 22.58 13.64
C PRO A 622 19.51 23.73 14.60
N ASP A 623 19.96 24.87 14.09
CA ASP A 623 20.32 26.03 14.91
C ASP A 623 19.09 26.84 15.36
N GLU A 624 18.02 26.82 14.57
CA GLU A 624 16.81 27.61 14.82
C GLU A 624 15.73 26.83 15.56
N VAL A 625 15.50 25.57 15.19
CA VAL A 625 14.48 24.71 15.79
C VAL A 625 15.15 23.50 16.42
N LYS A 626 14.92 23.31 17.72
CA LYS A 626 15.50 22.19 18.50
C LYS A 626 14.41 21.46 19.25
N GLU A 627 14.27 20.16 19.03
CA GLU A 627 13.26 19.31 19.67
C GLU A 627 13.28 19.43 21.21
N ARG A 628 14.48 19.47 21.81
CA ARG A 628 14.64 19.54 23.28
C ARG A 628 13.94 20.75 23.92
N ASN A 629 13.81 21.87 23.20
CA ASN A 629 13.23 23.11 23.72
C ASN A 629 11.71 23.03 23.92
N PHE A 630 11.05 22.03 23.32
CA PHE A 630 9.60 21.78 23.47
C PHE A 630 9.28 20.86 24.65
N PHE A 631 10.29 20.23 25.25
CA PHE A 631 10.13 19.36 26.42
C PHE A 631 10.47 20.12 27.71
N THR A 632 9.75 19.82 28.79
CA THR A 632 10.07 20.35 30.13
C THR A 632 11.49 19.92 30.55
N ALA A 633 12.03 20.53 31.62
CA ALA A 633 13.34 20.13 32.15
C ALA A 633 13.43 18.61 32.44
N ARG A 634 12.30 18.00 32.84
CA ARG A 634 12.14 16.56 33.10
C ARG A 634 12.00 15.68 31.85
N GLY A 635 11.84 16.29 30.67
CA GLY A 635 11.65 15.56 29.40
C GLY A 635 10.20 15.24 29.06
N GLU A 636 9.23 15.90 29.70
CA GLU A 636 7.80 15.67 29.46
C GLU A 636 7.25 16.60 28.37
N TYR A 637 6.41 16.08 27.48
CA TYR A 637 5.67 16.88 26.48
C TYR A 637 4.34 17.31 27.09
N LYS A 638 4.20 18.61 27.41
CA LYS A 638 3.05 19.17 28.11
C LYS A 638 2.51 20.40 27.39
N VAL A 639 1.19 20.59 27.51
CA VAL A 639 0.42 21.73 26.95
C VAL A 639 -0.28 22.58 28.02
N ASN A 640 -0.19 22.16 29.29
CA ASN A 640 -0.72 22.87 30.44
C ASN A 640 0.19 24.07 30.83
N GLU A 641 -0.05 24.66 32.00
CA GLU A 641 0.76 25.77 32.53
C GLU A 641 2.25 25.41 32.70
N GLU A 642 2.60 24.13 32.84
CA GLU A 642 3.99 23.67 32.95
C GLU A 642 4.67 23.49 31.59
N ALA A 643 3.97 23.74 30.48
CA ALA A 643 4.55 23.72 29.15
C ALA A 643 5.69 24.75 29.03
N THR A 644 6.70 24.45 28.22
CA THR A 644 7.83 25.35 28.00
C THR A 644 7.38 26.67 27.35
N GLU A 645 8.12 27.75 27.59
CA GLU A 645 7.86 29.03 26.93
C GLU A 645 7.94 28.90 25.40
N THR A 646 8.81 28.03 24.89
CA THR A 646 8.93 27.72 23.46
C THR A 646 7.63 27.11 22.92
N MET A 647 7.05 26.13 23.64
CA MET A 647 5.78 25.52 23.25
C MET A 647 4.65 26.54 23.27
N LYS A 648 4.50 27.29 24.37
CA LYS A 648 3.42 28.31 24.53
C LYS A 648 3.50 29.44 23.50
N ASN A 649 4.71 29.80 23.07
CA ASN A 649 4.92 30.85 22.08
C ASN A 649 4.99 30.35 20.64
N SER A 650 4.90 29.04 20.40
CA SER A 650 4.85 28.49 19.05
C SER A 650 3.56 28.89 18.34
N LEU A 651 3.64 29.11 17.03
CA LEU A 651 2.49 29.48 16.22
C LEU A 651 1.39 28.42 16.31
N MET A 652 1.75 27.14 16.23
CA MET A 652 0.80 26.02 16.35
C MET A 652 0.02 26.05 17.66
N TYR A 653 0.71 26.18 18.81
CA TYR A 653 0.03 26.24 20.11
C TYR A 653 -0.94 27.42 20.19
N LYS A 654 -0.50 28.60 19.73
CA LYS A 654 -1.35 29.80 19.74
C LYS A 654 -2.57 29.63 18.84
N MET A 655 -2.41 29.11 17.62
CA MET A 655 -3.53 28.86 16.70
C MET A 655 -4.49 27.78 17.21
N SER A 656 -4.00 26.72 17.86
CA SER A 656 -4.90 25.68 18.37
C SER A 656 -5.71 26.13 19.58
N TYR A 657 -5.11 26.85 20.52
CA TYR A 657 -5.73 27.21 21.80
C TYR A 657 -6.30 28.65 21.87
N TYR A 658 -6.24 29.43 20.78
CA TYR A 658 -6.83 30.77 20.72
C TYR A 658 -8.31 30.74 21.08
N ASN A 659 -8.75 31.60 22.01
CA ASN A 659 -10.12 31.67 22.54
C ASN A 659 -10.71 30.36 23.14
N TYR A 660 -9.92 29.29 23.29
CA TYR A 660 -10.42 28.01 23.79
C TYR A 660 -10.82 28.08 25.27
N ALA A 661 -10.01 28.76 26.09
CA ALA A 661 -10.30 28.93 27.51
C ALA A 661 -11.60 29.70 27.79
N GLY A 662 -12.02 30.57 26.85
CA GLY A 662 -13.25 31.37 26.98
C GLY A 662 -14.54 30.58 26.75
N MET A 663 -14.48 29.38 26.17
CA MET A 663 -15.64 28.51 25.97
C MET A 663 -16.11 27.86 27.29
N PHE A 664 -15.18 27.67 28.24
CA PHE A 664 -15.46 27.00 29.50
C PHE A 664 -15.63 28.02 30.62
N PRO A 665 -16.33 27.66 31.72
CA PRO A 665 -16.25 28.45 32.94
C PRO A 665 -14.79 28.65 33.38
N PRO A 666 -14.44 29.79 34.00
CA PRO A 666 -13.07 30.12 34.36
C PRO A 666 -12.38 28.98 35.12
N GLY A 667 -11.18 28.59 34.66
CA GLY A 667 -10.36 27.54 35.27
C GLY A 667 -10.84 26.09 35.00
N ARG A 668 -11.85 25.88 34.15
CA ARG A 668 -12.36 24.53 33.80
C ARG A 668 -12.10 24.12 32.35
N ALA A 669 -11.27 24.86 31.61
CA ALA A 669 -10.90 24.49 30.26
C ALA A 669 -10.02 23.23 30.29
N VAL A 670 -10.50 22.15 29.68
CA VAL A 670 -9.79 20.87 29.61
C VAL A 670 -9.63 20.47 28.16
N ASP A 671 -8.43 20.02 27.82
CA ASP A 671 -8.15 19.34 26.57
C ASP A 671 -8.47 17.85 26.73
N ARG A 672 -9.51 17.38 26.03
CA ARG A 672 -9.98 15.98 26.16
C ARG A 672 -9.05 14.97 25.51
N VAL A 673 -8.21 15.36 24.56
CA VAL A 673 -7.25 14.46 23.92
C VAL A 673 -6.07 14.20 24.86
N ARG A 674 -5.54 15.27 25.45
CA ARG A 674 -4.37 15.20 26.34
C ARG A 674 -4.74 14.97 27.80
N ASN A 675 -6.03 15.05 28.14
CA ASN A 675 -6.55 14.97 29.52
C ASN A 675 -5.85 15.95 30.47
N THR A 676 -5.62 17.18 30.01
CA THR A 676 -4.93 18.22 30.81
C THR A 676 -5.73 19.52 30.84
N ALA A 677 -5.63 20.23 31.96
CA ALA A 677 -6.20 21.58 32.07
C ALA A 677 -5.38 22.56 31.22
N VAL A 678 -6.07 23.37 30.43
CA VAL A 678 -5.47 24.44 29.62
C VAL A 678 -5.26 25.68 30.52
N PRO A 679 -4.20 26.48 30.30
CA PRO A 679 -4.00 27.72 31.05
C PRO A 679 -5.24 28.63 31.06
N SER A 680 -5.48 29.31 32.18
CA SER A 680 -6.64 30.20 32.38
C SER A 680 -6.61 31.43 31.47
N GLU A 681 -5.42 31.97 31.21
CA GLU A 681 -5.20 32.99 30.18
C GLU A 681 -4.85 32.34 28.85
N GLY A 682 -5.74 32.50 27.86
CA GLY A 682 -5.53 31.98 26.51
C GLY A 682 -4.41 32.72 25.76
N PRO A 683 -3.78 32.06 24.76
CA PRO A 683 -2.79 32.71 23.91
C PRO A 683 -3.45 33.83 23.09
N THR A 684 -2.63 34.81 22.70
CA THR A 684 -3.04 35.91 21.82
C THR A 684 -2.27 35.85 20.51
N LEU A 685 -2.98 36.14 19.41
CA LEU A 685 -2.47 36.17 18.05
C LEU A 685 -2.42 37.63 17.57
N ASP A 686 -1.24 38.07 17.13
CA ASP A 686 -1.03 39.44 16.65
C ASP A 686 -0.97 39.50 15.12
N THR A 687 -0.35 38.49 14.51
CA THR A 687 -0.08 38.39 13.06
C THR A 687 -1.20 37.72 12.25
N LEU A 688 -2.06 36.96 12.93
CA LEU A 688 -3.16 36.20 12.34
C LEU A 688 -4.51 36.68 12.91
N GLU A 689 -5.58 36.52 12.15
CA GLU A 689 -6.96 36.69 12.60
C GLU A 689 -7.77 35.42 12.37
N GLU A 690 -8.67 35.08 13.30
CA GLU A 690 -9.56 33.93 13.16
C GLU A 690 -10.63 34.23 12.10
N ALA A 691 -10.66 33.44 11.03
CA ALA A 691 -11.58 33.63 9.92
C ALA A 691 -12.77 32.67 9.98
N PHE A 692 -12.52 31.42 10.39
CA PHE A 692 -13.56 30.41 10.55
C PHE A 692 -13.12 29.33 11.56
N THR A 693 -14.07 28.84 12.36
CA THR A 693 -13.90 27.68 13.23
C THR A 693 -15.16 26.81 13.09
N SER A 694 -14.98 25.51 12.85
CA SER A 694 -16.09 24.55 12.65
C SER A 694 -16.92 24.35 13.91
N GLU A 695 -18.12 23.77 13.76
CA GLU A 695 -19.08 23.56 14.85
C GLU A 695 -18.45 22.86 16.08
N ASN A 696 -17.70 21.78 15.85
CA ASN A 696 -17.06 21.00 16.92
C ASN A 696 -15.59 21.39 17.15
N TRP A 697 -15.17 22.54 16.61
CA TRP A 697 -13.82 23.09 16.72
C TRP A 697 -12.70 22.18 16.16
N ILE A 698 -13.04 21.22 15.30
CA ILE A 698 -12.06 20.33 14.66
C ILE A 698 -11.17 21.11 13.71
N ILE A 699 -11.72 22.01 12.90
CA ILE A 699 -10.96 22.76 11.91
C ILE A 699 -11.03 24.24 12.23
N ARG A 700 -9.86 24.86 12.25
CA ARG A 700 -9.69 26.30 12.45
C ARG A 700 -8.93 26.89 11.28
N ILE A 701 -9.48 27.95 10.72
CA ILE A 701 -8.92 28.68 9.58
C ILE A 701 -8.61 30.10 10.04
N TYR A 702 -7.34 30.47 9.88
CA TYR A 702 -6.82 31.79 10.20
C TYR A 702 -6.46 32.52 8.92
N LYS A 703 -6.73 33.82 8.86
CA LYS A 703 -6.27 34.71 7.79
C LYS A 703 -4.99 35.41 8.22
N VAL A 704 -4.01 35.47 7.31
CA VAL A 704 -2.77 36.20 7.52
C VAL A 704 -3.03 37.69 7.33
N LYS A 705 -2.69 38.52 8.33
CA LYS A 705 -2.88 39.96 8.23
C LYS A 705 -1.90 40.59 7.24
N ASP A 706 -2.36 41.62 6.55
CA ASP A 706 -1.49 42.48 5.75
C ASP A 706 -0.54 43.29 6.62
N LEU A 707 0.46 43.91 6.01
CA LEU A 707 1.36 44.83 6.70
C LEU A 707 0.53 45.97 7.32
N ASP A 708 0.92 46.39 8.52
CA ASP A 708 0.29 47.54 9.14
C ASP A 708 0.49 48.77 8.24
N ASN A 709 -0.53 49.61 8.09
CA ASN A 709 -0.50 50.77 7.19
C ASN A 709 0.62 51.79 7.50
N ILE A 710 1.29 51.65 8.65
CA ILE A 710 2.37 52.52 9.15
C ILE A 710 3.66 51.71 9.40
N ASP A 711 3.79 50.51 8.83
CA ASP A 711 4.94 49.61 8.96
C ASP A 711 5.37 49.31 10.42
N ARG A 712 4.42 49.32 11.36
CA ARG A 712 4.72 48.88 12.74
C ARG A 712 4.78 47.36 12.79
N ASN A 713 5.63 46.83 13.67
CA ASN A 713 5.62 45.41 13.98
C ASN A 713 4.24 45.02 14.56
N HIS A 714 3.65 43.94 14.06
CA HIS A 714 2.32 43.42 14.45
C HIS A 714 2.17 43.21 15.95
N VAL A 715 3.24 42.79 16.64
CA VAL A 715 3.24 42.65 18.10
C VAL A 715 3.06 44.00 18.80
N ALA A 716 3.69 45.06 18.27
CA ALA A 716 3.55 46.42 18.80
C ALA A 716 2.16 47.01 18.49
N ALA A 717 1.61 46.71 17.31
CA ALA A 717 0.25 47.11 16.93
C ALA A 717 -0.80 46.41 17.79
N GLY A 718 -0.67 45.10 18.00
CA GLY A 718 -1.55 44.31 18.87
C GLY A 718 -1.42 44.68 20.35
N GLY A 719 -0.23 45.02 20.82
CA GLY A 719 -0.05 45.57 22.17
C GLY A 719 -0.75 46.93 22.35
N PHE A 720 -0.70 47.78 21.32
CA PHE A 720 -1.39 49.07 21.31
C PHE A 720 -2.91 48.92 21.33
N SER A 721 -3.49 48.04 20.50
CA SER A 721 -4.94 47.81 20.47
C SER A 721 -5.48 47.23 21.79
N ARG A 722 -4.68 46.45 22.50
CA ARG A 722 -4.98 45.92 23.84
C ARG A 722 -4.79 46.93 24.98
N GLY A 723 -4.42 48.17 24.67
CA GLY A 723 -4.22 49.23 25.67
C GLY A 723 -2.96 49.05 26.54
N GLN A 724 -2.01 48.23 26.11
CA GLN A 724 -0.75 48.07 26.84
C GLN A 724 0.07 49.35 26.70
N LYS A 725 0.31 50.04 27.83
CA LYS A 725 1.17 51.23 27.85
C LYS A 725 2.59 50.81 27.47
N LYS A 726 3.16 51.48 26.47
CA LYS A 726 4.58 51.36 26.12
C LYS A 726 5.39 51.52 27.42
N LYS A 727 6.08 50.48 27.90
CA LYS A 727 6.98 50.61 29.05
C LYS A 727 7.90 51.79 28.75
N LYS A 728 7.97 52.80 29.64
CA LYS A 728 8.88 53.93 29.49
C LYS A 728 10.26 53.35 29.19
N ALA A 729 10.75 53.53 27.97
CA ALA A 729 12.10 53.15 27.63
C ALA A 729 13.00 53.92 28.60
N LEU A 730 13.80 53.21 29.40
CA LEU A 730 14.99 53.82 29.97
C LEU A 730 15.75 54.39 28.76
N LYS A 731 15.98 55.71 28.73
CA LYS A 731 16.76 56.38 27.68
C LYS A 731 18.15 55.75 27.64
N LYS A 732 18.32 54.67 26.89
CA LYS A 732 19.60 54.29 26.30
C LYS A 732 19.56 54.85 24.89
N ARG A 733 20.42 55.83 24.62
CA ARG A 733 20.69 56.34 23.27
C ARG A 733 21.05 55.12 22.40
N VAL A 734 20.09 54.62 21.62
CA VAL A 734 20.37 53.69 20.54
C VAL A 734 20.84 54.57 19.37
N ALA A 735 22.06 54.34 18.92
CA ALA A 735 22.58 54.94 17.70
C ALA A 735 21.71 54.42 16.54
N VAL A 736 20.78 55.26 16.08
CA VAL A 736 20.08 55.04 14.83
C VAL A 736 21.13 55.26 13.74
N GLY A 737 21.50 54.18 13.04
CA GLY A 737 22.32 54.25 11.85
C GLY A 737 21.69 55.20 10.83
N SER A 738 22.54 55.98 10.19
CA SER A 738 22.17 56.96 9.16
C SER A 738 21.20 56.36 8.14
N ARG A 739 20.09 57.06 7.89
CA ARG A 739 19.24 56.87 6.72
C ARG A 739 20.14 56.91 5.48
N VAL A 740 20.19 55.84 4.72
CA VAL A 740 20.76 55.86 3.37
C VAL A 740 19.61 56.34 2.49
N ASP A 741 19.72 57.59 2.02
CA ASP A 741 18.86 58.14 0.98
C ASP A 741 19.14 57.48 -0.37
#